data_AF-A0AAD6EF37-F1
#
_entry.id   AF-A0AAD6EF37-F1
#
_cell.length_a   1.000
_cell.length_b   1.000
_cell.length_c   1.000
_cell.angle_alpha   90.00
_cell.angle_beta   90.00
_cell.angle_gamma   90.00
#
_symmetry.space_group_name_H-M   'P 1'
#
loop_
_entity.id
_entity.type
_entity.pdbx_description
1 polymer ?
#
loop_
_entity_poly.entity_id
_entity_poly.type
_entity_poly.pdbx_seq_one_letter_code
_entity_poly.pdbx_strand_id
1 'polypeptide(L)'
;MGSGNIWHRAKSVFSGQRYHGVPNDRTEKTSPEWSNEIEGQENIEGNTKTEAIAHESSTQKPYWINGVLLCAKATTALLLLNIIFIAVAAGLSSRNAENRAFSSVQVMYKGSCVLSKRWNVALHLIINALSTGILGASNYCMQSLVAPSREEVDKYHAEGRWLDIGCSSVRNLFVIGRSRLALWLVLLVTATPFHLLYNSMVFESVAINELHVIVGPGDLNSSNIASLKTPALDQCFSIKPIFPGGDPAVYRGANVDSDDISNSYLSNVVGDGYPEGELNWQNFASDIARGNYERLNTQQCMGLDSFGNSGGAKVVVMLTNALSVSQGGNTAILSTSLISGLTQADMTFSHDVEGSEFAGKTLMIKILDSGRAHYYTNDNFTQNACLDTLDDSSCSDAYNVLNWASLDMDQPTLERVNRYIQANTTSDITSSGYVTTCKDKSMNESKTYSVDGCLVIKPKDRCQLLYSPPICIIIALATFLKVVAMFLAARIGRHRSPPLLTVGDAVASFMERPDRTTEGMCWLSNADVRRGAWKVSQKTGDPAEEPLEGDQREPMIYKRLSRRKHWMQAASLPRWITTLVLCLACIAVGAFLFEQALAPRGGGPWVTTSTLHEMWKEGFSGARGSTAFVDLKRTLPTLSSVVIANMPQLIITVSYFFYNSVLTSMLATAEYSSYGASPKPIRVTWPIKNTMQQSTYWLSMPYQYGVPLLVIYMVLHWLISQSIFYVRVMAYDWIGRPIYQFSVSSLGYNPLAIFISILVGALMVCLLLGLSLRRFKSEIPLAGACSVAISAACHVPRDEPLDQATGGMVMWGETVASPSWTGDCDGIEDDKRHCSFTSLDTVRPSLSKMYA
;
A
#
# COMPACT_ATOMS: atom_id res chain seq x y z
N MET A 1 -27.34 -20.08 37.16
CA MET A 1 -28.29 -20.68 36.20
C MET A 1 -27.75 -20.51 34.78
N GLY A 2 -27.43 -21.61 34.09
CA GLY A 2 -27.59 -21.72 32.63
C GLY A 2 -26.50 -21.24 31.66
N SER A 3 -25.22 -21.57 31.89
CA SER A 3 -24.16 -21.49 30.86
C SER A 3 -24.22 -22.74 29.94
N GLY A 4 -24.97 -22.67 28.83
CA GLY A 4 -25.13 -23.86 27.97
C GLY A 4 -25.37 -23.65 26.46
N ASN A 5 -25.77 -22.45 25.99
CA ASN A 5 -26.37 -22.34 24.64
C ASN A 5 -25.62 -21.49 23.60
N ILE A 6 -24.43 -20.96 23.91
CA ILE A 6 -23.67 -20.14 22.93
C ILE A 6 -22.78 -21.03 22.03
N TRP A 7 -22.31 -22.18 22.51
CA TRP A 7 -21.40 -23.06 21.76
C TRP A 7 -22.09 -23.93 20.69
N HIS A 8 -23.37 -24.29 20.84
CA HIS A 8 -24.08 -25.08 19.83
C HIS A 8 -24.44 -24.27 18.57
N ARG A 9 -24.68 -22.95 18.70
CA ARG A 9 -24.96 -22.08 17.54
C ARG A 9 -23.71 -21.81 16.70
N ALA A 10 -22.53 -21.67 17.31
CA ALA A 10 -21.27 -21.53 16.59
C ALA A 10 -20.94 -22.80 15.77
N LYS A 11 -21.27 -24.00 16.28
CA LYS A 11 -21.05 -25.25 15.56
C LYS A 11 -21.86 -25.32 14.25
N SER A 12 -23.09 -24.79 14.23
CA SER A 12 -23.96 -24.79 13.04
C SER A 12 -23.52 -23.84 11.91
N VAL A 13 -22.75 -22.78 12.25
CA VAL A 13 -22.17 -21.86 11.26
C VAL A 13 -20.89 -22.44 10.63
N PHE A 14 -20.20 -23.34 11.34
CA PHE A 14 -18.96 -23.98 10.88
C PHE A 14 -19.11 -25.44 10.42
N SER A 15 -20.32 -26.02 10.44
CA SER A 15 -20.53 -27.45 10.12
C SER A 15 -21.43 -27.74 8.91
N GLY A 16 -21.76 -26.76 8.08
CA GLY A 16 -22.57 -26.97 6.88
C GLY A 16 -21.84 -26.55 5.62
N GLN A 17 -21.36 -27.50 4.82
CA GLN A 17 -21.18 -27.24 3.39
C GLN A 17 -22.57 -26.98 2.81
N ARG A 18 -22.96 -25.71 2.64
CA ARG A 18 -24.14 -25.37 1.82
C ARG A 18 -23.74 -25.50 0.36
N TYR A 19 -24.34 -26.47 -0.30
CA TYR A 19 -24.24 -26.69 -1.73
C TYR A 19 -25.41 -25.98 -2.40
N HIS A 20 -25.12 -25.12 -3.38
CA HIS A 20 -26.12 -24.57 -4.28
C HIS A 20 -25.90 -25.18 -5.66
N GLY A 21 -26.94 -25.81 -6.22
CA GLY A 21 -26.90 -26.28 -7.60
C GLY A 21 -27.84 -27.42 -7.99
N VAL A 22 -29.14 -27.33 -7.69
CA VAL A 22 -30.21 -27.96 -8.49
C VAL A 22 -31.42 -27.02 -8.45
N PRO A 23 -32.02 -26.60 -9.57
CA PRO A 23 -33.33 -25.95 -9.56
C PRO A 23 -34.36 -26.94 -9.00
N ASN A 24 -35.02 -26.53 -7.92
CA ASN A 24 -36.05 -27.32 -7.26
C ASN A 24 -37.32 -27.29 -8.12
N ASP A 25 -37.56 -28.33 -8.90
CA ASP A 25 -38.87 -28.58 -9.47
C ASP A 25 -39.22 -30.06 -9.30
N ARG A 26 -39.86 -30.36 -8.17
CA ARG A 26 -40.61 -31.58 -7.88
C ARG A 26 -41.38 -31.38 -6.59
N THR A 27 -42.57 -30.79 -6.72
CA THR A 27 -43.63 -30.93 -5.72
C THR A 27 -44.40 -32.23 -5.96
N GLU A 28 -44.41 -33.03 -4.89
CA GLU A 28 -45.47 -33.90 -4.39
C GLU A 28 -45.90 -35.18 -5.13
N LYS A 29 -45.70 -36.28 -4.37
CA LYS A 29 -46.62 -37.37 -4.03
C LYS A 29 -47.42 -38.03 -5.17
N THR A 30 -47.14 -39.31 -5.39
CA THR A 30 -48.06 -40.42 -5.06
C THR A 30 -47.32 -41.75 -5.21
N SER A 31 -47.48 -42.64 -4.23
CA SER A 31 -47.19 -44.08 -4.35
C SER A 31 -48.08 -44.70 -5.43
N PRO A 32 -47.63 -45.78 -6.10
CA PRO A 32 -48.38 -47.04 -6.00
C PRO A 32 -47.44 -48.26 -5.92
N GLU A 33 -47.65 -49.20 -5.00
CA GLU A 33 -48.54 -50.39 -5.13
C GLU A 33 -48.29 -51.21 -6.40
N TRP A 34 -47.78 -52.42 -6.17
CA TRP A 34 -47.56 -53.47 -7.15
C TRP A 34 -48.87 -54.24 -7.40
N SER A 35 -49.24 -54.42 -8.66
CA SER A 35 -50.20 -55.45 -9.09
C SER A 35 -49.73 -56.07 -10.40
N ASN A 36 -49.66 -57.40 -10.40
CA ASN A 36 -49.45 -58.24 -11.57
C ASN A 36 -50.77 -58.37 -12.35
N GLU A 37 -50.73 -58.26 -13.68
CA GLU A 37 -51.65 -59.00 -14.57
C GLU A 37 -51.13 -59.10 -16.00
N ILE A 38 -51.57 -60.15 -16.68
CA ILE A 38 -51.02 -60.81 -17.88
C ILE A 38 -51.73 -60.29 -19.16
N GLU A 39 -51.08 -60.55 -20.30
CA GLU A 39 -51.65 -60.73 -21.65
C GLU A 39 -51.75 -59.55 -22.61
N GLY A 40 -51.32 -59.78 -23.86
CA GLY A 40 -51.49 -58.85 -24.98
C GLY A 40 -50.43 -58.96 -26.07
N GLN A 41 -50.47 -60.07 -26.82
CA GLN A 41 -49.66 -60.35 -28.00
C GLN A 41 -50.24 -59.60 -29.22
N GLU A 42 -49.44 -58.82 -29.96
CA GLU A 42 -49.72 -58.55 -31.38
C GLU A 42 -48.45 -58.21 -32.16
N ASN A 43 -48.23 -58.98 -33.22
CA ASN A 43 -47.17 -58.84 -34.23
C ASN A 43 -47.61 -57.84 -35.30
N ILE A 44 -46.73 -56.94 -35.75
CA ILE A 44 -46.69 -56.49 -37.16
C ILE A 44 -45.24 -56.37 -37.63
N GLU A 45 -44.99 -56.98 -38.77
CA GLU A 45 -43.73 -57.17 -39.48
C GLU A 45 -43.09 -55.87 -40.02
N GLY A 46 -41.75 -55.87 -40.06
CA GLY A 46 -40.98 -55.56 -41.26
C GLY A 46 -40.76 -54.10 -41.65
N ASN A 47 -39.57 -53.56 -41.34
CA ASN A 47 -38.69 -53.04 -42.40
C ASN A 47 -37.25 -52.88 -41.91
N THR A 48 -36.33 -53.60 -42.55
CA THR A 48 -34.88 -53.44 -42.44
C THR A 48 -34.44 -52.17 -43.15
N LYS A 49 -34.00 -51.16 -42.41
CA LYS A 49 -33.03 -50.17 -42.90
C LYS A 49 -31.99 -49.87 -41.83
N THR A 50 -30.77 -50.28 -42.13
CA THR A 50 -29.54 -49.87 -41.45
C THR A 50 -29.36 -48.37 -41.64
N GLU A 51 -29.83 -47.56 -40.70
CA GLU A 51 -29.40 -46.18 -40.58
C GLU A 51 -28.17 -46.13 -39.66
N ALA A 52 -27.02 -45.88 -40.29
CA ALA A 52 -25.81 -45.51 -39.61
C ALA A 52 -26.10 -44.29 -38.73
N ILE A 53 -26.04 -44.48 -37.40
CA ILE A 53 -26.04 -43.39 -36.43
C ILE A 53 -24.71 -42.66 -36.63
N ALA A 54 -24.74 -41.65 -37.50
CA ALA A 54 -23.72 -40.62 -37.52
C ALA A 54 -23.74 -39.96 -36.15
N HIS A 55 -22.70 -40.24 -35.36
CA HIS A 55 -22.42 -39.53 -34.13
C HIS A 55 -22.25 -38.05 -34.51
N GLU A 56 -23.32 -37.27 -34.36
CA GLU A 56 -23.25 -35.82 -34.41
C GLU A 56 -22.31 -35.40 -33.28
N SER A 57 -21.06 -35.13 -33.63
CA SER A 57 -20.09 -34.49 -32.74
C SER A 57 -20.57 -33.06 -32.51
N SER A 58 -21.55 -32.89 -31.62
CA SER A 58 -21.89 -31.56 -31.13
C SER A 58 -20.60 -30.99 -30.55
N THR A 59 -20.09 -29.93 -31.18
CA THR A 59 -18.90 -29.19 -30.74
C THR A 59 -19.29 -28.44 -29.48
N GLN A 60 -19.41 -29.16 -28.35
CA GLN A 60 -19.63 -28.57 -27.04
C GLN A 60 -18.44 -27.66 -26.75
N LYS A 61 -18.72 -26.35 -26.66
CA LYS A 61 -17.72 -25.36 -26.24
C LYS A 61 -17.11 -25.84 -24.91
N PRO A 62 -15.77 -25.88 -24.79
CA PRO A 62 -15.12 -26.34 -23.56
C PRO A 62 -15.55 -25.46 -22.37
N TYR A 63 -16.45 -25.99 -21.55
CA TYR A 63 -17.03 -25.30 -20.39
C TYR A 63 -15.95 -24.85 -19.39
N TRP A 64 -14.77 -25.48 -19.44
CA TRP A 64 -13.70 -25.22 -18.50
C TRP A 64 -13.04 -23.85 -18.61
N ILE A 65 -13.24 -23.15 -19.73
CA ILE A 65 -12.63 -21.84 -19.99
C ILE A 65 -13.45 -20.71 -19.34
N ASN A 66 -14.67 -21.02 -18.87
CA ASN A 66 -15.59 -20.03 -18.33
C ASN A 66 -15.01 -19.29 -17.12
N GLY A 67 -14.21 -19.95 -16.28
CA GLY A 67 -13.55 -19.29 -15.15
C GLY A 67 -12.53 -18.23 -15.60
N VAL A 68 -11.64 -18.57 -16.54
CA VAL A 68 -10.67 -17.62 -17.11
C VAL A 68 -11.38 -16.47 -17.84
N LEU A 69 -12.47 -16.77 -18.56
CA LEU A 69 -13.28 -15.76 -19.23
C LEU A 69 -13.99 -14.82 -18.24
N LEU A 70 -14.47 -15.34 -17.11
CA LEU A 70 -15.06 -14.53 -16.04
C LEU A 70 -14.01 -13.59 -15.44
N CYS A 71 -12.79 -14.09 -15.17
CA CYS A 71 -11.66 -13.26 -14.72
C CYS A 71 -11.31 -12.17 -15.76
N ALA A 72 -11.30 -12.50 -17.05
CA ALA A 72 -11.05 -11.54 -18.12
C ALA A 72 -12.12 -10.45 -18.18
N LYS A 73 -13.41 -10.83 -18.11
CA LYS A 73 -14.55 -9.89 -18.09
C LYS A 73 -14.51 -8.98 -16.86
N ALA A 74 -14.26 -9.54 -15.67
CA ALA A 74 -14.13 -8.77 -14.43
C ALA A 74 -12.96 -7.76 -14.54
N THR A 75 -11.79 -8.20 -15.03
CA THR A 75 -10.64 -7.31 -15.21
C THR A 75 -10.89 -6.24 -16.28
N THR A 76 -11.71 -6.54 -17.31
CA THR A 76 -12.15 -5.55 -18.30
C THR A 76 -13.04 -4.47 -17.67
N ALA A 77 -13.98 -4.86 -16.81
CA ALA A 77 -14.80 -3.89 -16.06
C ALA A 77 -13.94 -2.98 -15.17
N LEU A 78 -12.88 -3.53 -14.57
CA LEU A 78 -11.92 -2.77 -13.77
C LEU A 78 -11.07 -1.81 -14.61
N LEU A 79 -10.67 -2.22 -15.81
CA LEU A 79 -10.01 -1.31 -16.77
C LEU A 79 -10.93 -0.14 -17.12
N LEU A 80 -12.21 -0.40 -17.39
CA LEU A 80 -13.19 0.66 -17.67
C LEU A 80 -13.36 1.60 -16.48
N LEU A 81 -13.44 1.07 -15.26
CA LEU A 81 -13.53 1.88 -14.04
C LEU A 81 -12.29 2.76 -13.86
N ASN A 82 -11.09 2.24 -14.15
CA ASN A 82 -9.86 3.03 -14.11
C ASN A 82 -9.85 4.13 -15.17
N ILE A 83 -10.32 3.85 -16.39
CA ILE A 83 -10.44 4.87 -17.45
C ILE A 83 -11.45 5.95 -17.05
N ILE A 84 -12.59 5.57 -16.47
CA ILE A 84 -13.60 6.51 -15.94
C ILE A 84 -12.98 7.38 -14.85
N PHE A 85 -12.25 6.77 -13.90
CA PHE A 85 -11.56 7.51 -12.84
C PHE A 85 -10.59 8.55 -13.43
N ILE A 86 -9.78 8.16 -14.42
CA ILE A 86 -8.84 9.07 -15.10
C ILE A 86 -9.57 10.22 -15.76
N ALA A 87 -10.67 9.95 -16.49
CA ALA A 87 -11.46 10.97 -17.15
C ALA A 87 -12.11 11.94 -16.15
N VAL A 88 -12.66 11.43 -15.05
CA VAL A 88 -13.25 12.25 -13.99
C VAL A 88 -12.17 13.09 -13.29
N ALA A 89 -11.03 12.50 -12.93
CA ALA A 89 -9.93 13.20 -12.30
C ALA A 89 -9.37 14.32 -13.19
N ALA A 90 -9.18 14.05 -14.48
CA ALA A 90 -8.76 15.04 -15.47
C ALA A 90 -9.81 16.15 -15.65
N GLY A 91 -11.09 15.79 -15.71
CA GLY A 91 -12.20 16.75 -15.80
C GLY A 91 -12.26 17.67 -14.58
N LEU A 92 -12.13 17.13 -13.37
CA LEU A 92 -12.08 17.91 -12.12
C LEU A 92 -10.82 18.79 -12.07
N SER A 93 -9.68 18.26 -12.47
CA SER A 93 -8.40 18.97 -12.48
C SER A 93 -8.37 20.12 -13.48
N SER A 94 -9.02 19.97 -14.64
CA SER A 94 -9.10 21.03 -15.67
C SER A 94 -9.81 22.30 -15.19
N ARG A 95 -10.64 22.21 -14.14
CA ARG A 95 -11.33 23.36 -13.53
C ARG A 95 -10.42 24.19 -12.62
N ASN A 96 -9.28 23.66 -12.21
CA ASN A 96 -8.34 24.33 -11.32
C ASN A 96 -7.27 25.06 -12.13
N ALA A 97 -7.33 26.39 -12.14
CA ALA A 97 -6.39 27.24 -12.89
C ALA A 97 -4.91 27.11 -12.44
N GLU A 98 -4.67 26.58 -11.23
CA GLU A 98 -3.32 26.30 -10.70
C GLU A 98 -2.63 25.10 -11.39
N ASN A 99 -3.38 24.29 -12.14
CA ASN A 99 -2.83 23.11 -12.82
C ASN A 99 -2.22 23.47 -14.18
N ARG A 100 -1.01 22.97 -14.44
CA ARG A 100 -0.36 23.06 -15.76
C ARG A 100 -0.66 21.80 -16.59
N ALA A 101 -0.81 21.98 -17.90
CA ALA A 101 -1.24 20.94 -18.85
C ALA A 101 -0.35 19.68 -18.91
N PHE A 102 0.84 19.67 -18.30
CA PHE A 102 1.78 18.54 -18.32
C PHE A 102 2.47 18.24 -16.98
N SER A 103 1.86 18.63 -15.85
CA SER A 103 2.42 18.33 -14.53
C SER A 103 2.31 16.84 -14.18
N SER A 104 3.35 16.27 -13.55
CA SER A 104 3.36 14.89 -13.02
C SER A 104 2.38 14.68 -11.86
N VAL A 105 1.88 15.78 -11.28
CA VAL A 105 0.91 15.82 -10.19
C VAL A 105 -0.08 16.96 -10.46
N GLN A 106 -1.36 16.68 -10.28
CA GLN A 106 -2.43 17.64 -10.50
C GLN A 106 -3.38 17.70 -9.31
N VAL A 107 -3.87 18.89 -9.00
CA VAL A 107 -4.86 19.12 -7.93
C VAL A 107 -6.24 18.75 -8.46
N MET A 108 -6.87 17.75 -7.85
CA MET A 108 -8.23 17.30 -8.17
C MET A 108 -9.29 18.04 -7.33
N TYR A 109 -8.97 18.32 -6.07
CA TYR A 109 -9.87 19.05 -5.15
C TYR A 109 -9.05 19.93 -4.21
N LYS A 110 -9.56 21.14 -3.93
CA LYS A 110 -9.02 22.10 -2.96
C LYS A 110 -10.18 22.65 -2.14
N GLY A 111 -10.11 22.52 -0.82
CA GLY A 111 -11.21 22.96 0.06
C GLY A 111 -11.10 22.40 1.47
N SER A 112 -12.24 21.95 2.02
CA SER A 112 -12.31 21.42 3.38
C SER A 112 -11.40 20.20 3.59
N CYS A 113 -10.54 20.28 4.61
CA CYS A 113 -9.70 19.19 5.07
C CYS A 113 -10.50 17.96 5.51
N VAL A 114 -11.67 18.15 6.12
CA VAL A 114 -12.53 17.03 6.53
C VAL A 114 -13.01 16.24 5.31
N LEU A 115 -13.39 16.93 4.24
CA LEU A 115 -13.86 16.28 3.03
C LEU A 115 -12.71 15.62 2.25
N SER A 116 -11.59 16.33 2.06
CA SER A 116 -10.36 15.78 1.45
C SER A 116 -9.94 14.48 2.13
N LYS A 117 -9.86 14.50 3.46
CA LYS A 117 -9.50 13.36 4.30
C LYS A 117 -10.46 12.17 4.15
N ARG A 118 -11.77 12.40 4.16
CA ARG A 118 -12.77 11.33 3.98
C ARG A 118 -12.63 10.67 2.60
N TRP A 119 -12.45 11.47 1.55
CA TRP A 119 -12.24 10.96 0.20
C TRP A 119 -10.92 10.22 0.05
N ASN A 120 -9.83 10.72 0.64
CA ASN A 120 -8.54 10.05 0.62
C ASN A 120 -8.67 8.62 1.18
N VAL A 121 -9.21 8.48 2.40
CA VAL A 121 -9.42 7.18 3.04
C VAL A 121 -10.33 6.27 2.20
N ALA A 122 -11.43 6.80 1.68
CA ALA A 122 -12.38 6.03 0.86
C ALA A 122 -11.76 5.55 -0.46
N LEU A 123 -11.01 6.41 -1.16
CA LEU A 123 -10.35 6.08 -2.42
C LEU A 123 -9.26 5.02 -2.20
N HIS A 124 -8.45 5.13 -1.13
CA HIS A 124 -7.49 4.08 -0.79
C HIS A 124 -8.15 2.75 -0.46
N LEU A 125 -9.29 2.75 0.24
CA LEU A 125 -10.05 1.52 0.50
C LEU A 125 -10.50 0.86 -0.81
N ILE A 126 -11.07 1.66 -1.73
CA ILE A 126 -11.50 1.20 -3.05
C ILE A 126 -10.30 0.65 -3.84
N ILE A 127 -9.21 1.41 -3.92
CA ILE A 127 -7.98 1.00 -4.64
C ILE A 127 -7.47 -0.36 -4.14
N ASN A 128 -7.39 -0.56 -2.81
CA ASN A 128 -6.93 -1.83 -2.24
C ASN A 128 -7.91 -2.99 -2.49
N ALA A 129 -9.22 -2.72 -2.46
CA ALA A 129 -10.23 -3.73 -2.80
C ALA A 129 -10.14 -4.15 -4.28
N LEU A 130 -10.03 -3.19 -5.20
CA LEU A 130 -9.87 -3.45 -6.63
C LEU A 130 -8.56 -4.17 -6.93
N SER A 131 -7.45 -3.73 -6.31
CA SER A 131 -6.13 -4.37 -6.43
C SER A 131 -6.17 -5.84 -5.99
N THR A 132 -6.81 -6.13 -4.85
CA THR A 132 -6.98 -7.50 -4.35
C THR A 132 -7.84 -8.34 -5.29
N GLY A 133 -8.91 -7.78 -5.85
CA GLY A 133 -9.75 -8.44 -6.85
C GLY A 133 -8.98 -8.82 -8.13
N ILE A 134 -8.17 -7.90 -8.66
CA ILE A 134 -7.29 -8.13 -9.83
C ILE A 134 -6.26 -9.20 -9.52
N LEU A 135 -5.67 -9.18 -8.32
CA LEU A 135 -4.71 -10.18 -7.87
C LEU A 135 -5.36 -11.57 -7.81
N GLY A 136 -6.56 -11.68 -7.23
CA GLY A 136 -7.33 -12.92 -7.18
C GLY A 136 -7.64 -13.48 -8.57
N ALA A 137 -8.11 -12.63 -9.49
CA ALA A 137 -8.37 -13.01 -10.88
C ALA A 137 -7.08 -13.40 -11.62
N SER A 138 -5.98 -12.66 -11.42
CA SER A 138 -4.66 -12.97 -11.99
C SER A 138 -4.15 -14.31 -11.47
N ASN A 139 -4.27 -14.57 -10.17
CA ASN A 139 -3.85 -15.82 -9.53
C ASN A 139 -4.64 -17.02 -10.09
N TYR A 140 -5.95 -16.88 -10.29
CA TYR A 140 -6.78 -17.92 -10.91
C TYR A 140 -6.31 -18.25 -12.33
N CYS A 141 -6.11 -17.23 -13.17
CA CYS A 141 -5.63 -17.40 -14.53
C CYS A 141 -4.22 -18.02 -14.56
N MET A 142 -3.33 -17.57 -13.68
CA MET A 142 -1.98 -18.11 -13.53
C MET A 142 -1.99 -19.60 -13.14
N GLN A 143 -2.83 -20.00 -12.18
CA GLN A 143 -2.96 -21.41 -11.81
C GLN A 143 -3.53 -22.26 -12.95
N SER A 144 -4.48 -21.72 -13.70
CA SER A 144 -5.04 -22.39 -14.88
C SER A 144 -4.00 -22.59 -15.99
N LEU A 145 -3.11 -21.61 -16.18
CA LEU A 145 -2.01 -21.70 -17.14
C LEU A 145 -0.94 -22.71 -16.73
N VAL A 146 -0.73 -22.95 -15.44
CA VAL A 146 0.31 -23.87 -14.91
C VAL A 146 -0.19 -25.29 -14.72
N ALA A 147 -1.49 -25.47 -14.49
CA ALA A 147 -2.10 -26.78 -14.29
C ALA A 147 -1.86 -27.70 -15.51
N PRO A 148 -1.39 -28.95 -15.32
CA PRO A 148 -1.13 -29.89 -16.40
C PRO A 148 -2.43 -30.53 -16.92
N SER A 149 -2.42 -31.05 -18.16
CA SER A 149 -3.51 -31.89 -18.67
C SER A 149 -3.19 -33.37 -18.45
N ARG A 150 -4.19 -34.25 -18.61
CA ARG A 150 -4.01 -35.70 -18.43
C ARG A 150 -2.90 -36.27 -19.34
N GLU A 151 -2.86 -35.82 -20.59
CA GLU A 151 -1.87 -36.27 -21.58
C GLU A 151 -0.45 -35.78 -21.25
N GLU A 152 -0.32 -34.56 -20.72
CA GLU A 152 0.97 -34.07 -20.23
C GLU A 152 1.44 -34.92 -19.05
N VAL A 153 0.55 -35.23 -18.11
CA VAL A 153 0.86 -36.09 -16.96
C VAL A 153 1.31 -37.48 -17.41
N ASP A 154 0.58 -38.13 -18.32
CA ASP A 154 0.96 -39.44 -18.88
C ASP A 154 2.35 -39.43 -19.52
N LYS A 155 2.63 -38.39 -20.31
CA LYS A 155 3.95 -38.22 -20.94
C LYS A 155 5.07 -38.15 -19.91
N TYR A 156 4.90 -37.34 -18.86
CA TYR A 156 5.94 -37.23 -17.82
C TYR A 156 6.04 -38.49 -16.97
N HIS A 157 4.92 -39.17 -16.72
CA HIS A 157 4.92 -40.45 -16.01
C HIS A 157 5.74 -41.49 -16.77
N ALA A 158 5.59 -41.60 -18.09
CA ALA A 158 6.40 -42.48 -18.94
C ALA A 158 7.91 -42.17 -18.89
N GLU A 159 8.29 -40.91 -18.63
CA GLU A 159 9.69 -40.48 -18.44
C GLU A 159 10.20 -40.67 -17.00
N GLY A 160 9.43 -41.28 -16.10
CA GLY A 160 9.81 -41.42 -14.68
C GLY A 160 9.78 -40.10 -13.91
N ARG A 161 8.94 -39.14 -14.33
CA ARG A 161 8.81 -37.81 -13.73
C ARG A 161 7.37 -37.55 -13.31
N TRP A 162 7.17 -36.78 -12.24
CA TRP A 162 5.84 -36.41 -11.76
C TRP A 162 5.60 -34.91 -11.83
N LEU A 163 4.32 -34.53 -11.93
CA LEU A 163 3.86 -33.15 -11.91
C LEU A 163 3.04 -32.89 -10.65
N ASP A 164 2.95 -31.62 -10.26
CA ASP A 164 2.11 -31.22 -9.15
C ASP A 164 0.71 -30.84 -9.67
N ILE A 165 -0.36 -31.37 -9.07
CA ILE A 165 -1.76 -31.10 -9.43
C ILE A 165 -2.46 -30.41 -8.25
N GLY A 166 -3.37 -29.47 -8.54
CA GLY A 166 -4.20 -28.84 -7.52
C GLY A 166 -3.50 -27.77 -6.68
N CYS A 167 -2.30 -27.33 -7.05
CA CYS A 167 -1.57 -26.26 -6.37
C CYS A 167 -0.76 -25.38 -7.32
N SER A 168 -0.39 -24.17 -6.88
CA SER A 168 0.58 -23.31 -7.57
C SER A 168 1.98 -23.93 -7.51
N SER A 169 2.39 -24.61 -8.59
CA SER A 169 3.69 -25.29 -8.65
C SER A 169 4.70 -24.57 -9.53
N VAL A 170 5.83 -24.18 -8.92
CA VAL A 170 6.99 -23.65 -9.63
C VAL A 170 7.66 -24.74 -10.48
N ARG A 171 7.58 -26.01 -10.06
CA ARG A 171 8.12 -27.13 -10.86
C ARG A 171 7.44 -27.21 -12.21
N ASN A 172 6.11 -27.10 -12.23
CA ASN A 172 5.34 -27.16 -13.46
C ASN A 172 5.68 -26.00 -14.41
N LEU A 173 6.12 -24.83 -13.93
CA LEU A 173 6.51 -23.71 -14.79
C LEU A 173 7.67 -24.05 -15.74
N PHE A 174 8.58 -24.94 -15.33
CA PHE A 174 9.70 -25.38 -16.16
C PHE A 174 9.31 -26.46 -17.19
N VAL A 175 8.08 -26.94 -17.12
CA VAL A 175 7.55 -28.03 -17.95
C VAL A 175 6.56 -27.51 -19.01
N ILE A 176 5.77 -26.50 -18.67
CA ILE A 176 4.73 -25.97 -19.57
C ILE A 176 5.31 -25.32 -20.84
N GLY A 177 4.52 -25.33 -21.92
CA GLY A 177 4.91 -24.71 -23.19
C GLY A 177 5.20 -23.20 -23.09
N ARG A 178 6.09 -22.70 -23.96
CA ARG A 178 6.61 -21.32 -23.94
C ARG A 178 5.51 -20.25 -23.95
N SER A 179 4.43 -20.45 -24.72
CA SER A 179 3.31 -19.48 -24.80
C SER A 179 2.58 -19.35 -23.46
N ARG A 180 2.39 -20.46 -22.73
CA ARG A 180 1.76 -20.46 -21.40
C ARG A 180 2.66 -19.79 -20.37
N LEU A 181 3.96 -20.08 -20.42
CA LEU A 181 4.96 -19.44 -19.57
C LEU A 181 5.02 -17.93 -19.81
N ALA A 182 5.01 -17.48 -21.07
CA ALA A 182 5.01 -16.07 -21.42
C ALA A 182 3.77 -15.35 -20.86
N LEU A 183 2.57 -15.91 -21.04
CA LEU A 183 1.34 -15.34 -20.48
C LEU A 183 1.35 -15.31 -18.94
N TRP A 184 1.87 -16.36 -18.32
CA TRP A 184 2.02 -16.41 -16.87
C TRP A 184 2.96 -15.31 -16.36
N LEU A 185 4.11 -15.11 -17.02
CA LEU A 185 5.07 -14.04 -16.69
C LEU A 185 4.47 -12.65 -16.90
N VAL A 186 3.72 -12.43 -17.99
CA VAL A 186 3.01 -11.16 -18.21
C VAL A 186 2.03 -10.88 -17.08
N LEU A 187 1.23 -11.87 -16.66
CA LEU A 187 0.29 -11.71 -15.53
C LEU A 187 1.02 -11.42 -14.22
N LEU A 188 2.19 -12.01 -13.98
CA LEU A 188 3.02 -11.76 -12.81
C LEU A 188 3.61 -10.34 -12.82
N VAL A 189 4.34 -9.97 -13.88
CA VAL A 189 5.05 -8.69 -13.99
C VAL A 189 4.08 -7.51 -13.95
N THR A 190 2.94 -7.64 -14.63
CA THR A 190 1.90 -6.59 -14.63
C THR A 190 1.21 -6.44 -13.28
N ALA A 191 1.37 -7.36 -12.31
CA ALA A 191 0.85 -7.16 -10.95
C ALA A 191 1.70 -6.15 -10.15
N THR A 192 3.00 -6.05 -10.43
CA THR A 192 3.95 -5.22 -9.68
C THR A 192 3.56 -3.74 -9.59
N PRO A 193 3.14 -3.06 -10.68
CA PRO A 193 2.73 -1.64 -10.60
C PRO A 193 1.55 -1.39 -9.66
N PHE A 194 0.62 -2.35 -9.53
CA PHE A 194 -0.52 -2.22 -8.63
C PHE A 194 -0.09 -2.17 -7.17
N HIS A 195 0.97 -2.91 -6.82
CA HIS A 195 1.49 -2.93 -5.46
C HIS A 195 2.46 -1.79 -5.18
N LEU A 196 3.23 -1.33 -6.17
CA LEU A 196 4.25 -0.29 -6.00
C LEU A 196 3.77 1.14 -6.23
N LEU A 197 2.70 1.37 -7.01
CA LEU A 197 2.32 2.71 -7.45
C LEU A 197 0.87 3.07 -7.15
N TYR A 198 -0.04 2.09 -7.08
CA TYR A 198 -1.48 2.34 -7.16
C TYR A 198 -2.03 3.14 -5.96
N ASN A 199 -1.52 2.90 -4.74
CA ASN A 199 -1.91 3.73 -3.60
C ASN A 199 -1.39 5.16 -3.73
N SER A 200 -0.31 5.42 -4.48
CA SER A 200 0.18 6.79 -4.72
C SER A 200 -0.43 7.44 -5.96
N MET A 201 -1.44 6.81 -6.57
CA MET A 201 -2.20 7.41 -7.66
C MET A 201 -2.99 8.64 -7.21
N VAL A 202 -3.50 8.61 -5.97
CA VAL A 202 -4.21 9.70 -5.29
C VAL A 202 -3.59 9.87 -3.91
N PHE A 203 -3.33 11.12 -3.51
CA PHE A 203 -2.76 11.42 -2.20
C PHE A 203 -3.11 12.84 -1.77
N GLU A 204 -3.04 13.09 -0.47
CA GLU A 204 -3.20 14.42 0.12
C GLU A 204 -1.85 15.17 0.14
N SER A 205 -1.88 16.50 -0.03
CA SER A 205 -0.71 17.34 0.29
C SER A 205 -0.78 17.86 1.71
N VAL A 206 0.39 17.96 2.32
CA VAL A 206 0.58 18.73 3.55
C VAL A 206 1.06 20.11 3.19
N ALA A 207 0.43 21.14 3.74
CA ALA A 207 0.85 22.52 3.56
C ALA A 207 1.78 22.91 4.72
N ILE A 208 2.97 23.41 4.39
CA ILE A 208 3.83 24.14 5.32
C ILE A 208 3.81 25.61 4.92
N ASN A 209 3.84 26.51 5.90
CA ASN A 209 3.76 27.95 5.66
C ASN A 209 5.04 28.60 6.18
N GLU A 210 5.49 29.65 5.51
CA GLU A 210 6.47 30.57 6.08
C GLU A 210 5.93 31.13 7.40
N LEU A 211 6.75 31.02 8.44
CA LEU A 211 6.47 31.52 9.78
C LEU A 211 7.23 32.83 10.01
N HIS A 212 6.53 33.82 10.54
CA HIS A 212 7.17 35.04 11.04
C HIS A 212 6.90 35.22 12.54
N VAL A 213 7.91 35.61 13.30
CA VAL A 213 7.83 35.82 14.74
C VAL A 213 8.06 37.30 15.02
N ILE A 214 7.29 37.89 15.94
CA ILE A 214 7.48 39.25 16.44
C ILE A 214 7.25 39.29 17.95
N VAL A 215 7.74 40.31 18.63
CA VAL A 215 7.50 40.51 20.06
C VAL A 215 6.43 41.60 20.25
N GLY A 216 5.51 41.39 21.19
CA GLY A 216 4.45 42.33 21.48
C GLY A 216 4.00 42.36 22.95
N PRO A 217 3.07 43.27 23.30
CA PRO A 217 2.67 43.49 24.68
C PRO A 217 1.84 42.36 25.28
N GLY A 218 2.07 42.04 26.55
CA GLY A 218 1.34 41.00 27.29
C GLY A 218 -0.17 41.24 27.37
N ASP A 219 -0.58 42.50 27.36
CA ASP A 219 -1.97 42.96 27.40
C ASP A 219 -2.63 43.09 26.00
N LEU A 220 -1.94 42.72 24.91
CA LEU A 220 -2.46 42.82 23.55
C LEU A 220 -3.69 41.93 23.32
N ASN A 221 -4.74 42.52 22.74
CA ASN A 221 -5.98 41.88 22.35
C ASN A 221 -6.71 42.63 21.19
N SER A 222 -7.84 42.07 20.74
CA SER A 222 -8.63 42.62 19.62
C SER A 222 -9.16 44.04 19.84
N SER A 223 -9.38 44.47 21.08
CA SER A 223 -9.94 45.80 21.38
C SER A 223 -8.90 46.91 21.43
N ASN A 224 -7.62 46.58 21.68
CA ASN A 224 -6.57 47.57 21.96
C ASN A 224 -5.45 47.63 20.90
N ILE A 225 -5.42 46.74 19.91
CA ILE A 225 -4.44 46.82 18.79
C ILE A 225 -4.44 48.17 18.06
N ALA A 226 -5.58 48.86 18.00
CA ALA A 226 -5.68 50.15 17.34
C ALA A 226 -4.85 51.26 18.02
N SER A 227 -4.63 51.18 19.34
CA SER A 227 -3.83 52.19 20.06
C SER A 227 -2.33 52.05 19.84
N LEU A 228 -1.89 50.92 19.26
CA LEU A 228 -0.49 50.73 18.88
C LEU A 228 -0.12 51.46 17.58
N LYS A 229 -1.09 51.94 16.80
CA LYS A 229 -0.83 52.55 15.49
C LYS A 229 0.02 53.83 15.62
N THR A 230 1.17 53.85 14.96
CA THR A 230 2.02 55.05 14.79
C THR A 230 2.49 55.21 13.35
N PRO A 231 2.87 56.44 12.91
CA PRO A 231 3.46 56.65 11.59
C PRO A 231 4.69 55.79 11.32
N ALA A 232 5.49 55.52 12.37
CA ALA A 232 6.67 54.66 12.29
C ALA A 232 6.31 53.20 11.97
N LEU A 233 5.27 52.63 12.62
CA LEU A 233 4.80 51.29 12.29
C LEU A 233 4.12 51.23 10.93
N ASP A 234 3.31 52.23 10.57
CA ASP A 234 2.68 52.29 9.23
C ASP A 234 3.74 52.34 8.10
N GLN A 235 4.89 52.97 8.35
CA GLN A 235 5.98 53.10 7.38
C GLN A 235 6.98 51.92 7.39
N CYS A 236 7.32 51.39 8.57
CA CYS A 236 8.41 50.41 8.72
C CYS A 236 7.96 48.98 9.00
N PHE A 237 6.73 48.75 9.45
CA PHE A 237 6.21 47.39 9.58
C PHE A 237 5.87 46.84 8.20
N SER A 238 6.86 46.17 7.61
CA SER A 238 6.80 45.57 6.29
C SER A 238 7.41 44.19 6.35
N ILE A 239 6.59 43.15 6.42
CA ILE A 239 7.08 41.78 6.29
C ILE A 239 6.97 41.38 4.83
N LYS A 240 8.12 41.26 4.17
CA LYS A 240 8.22 40.80 2.78
C LYS A 240 8.40 39.29 2.76
N PRO A 241 7.78 38.59 1.78
CA PRO A 241 8.11 37.19 1.57
C PRO A 241 9.60 37.07 1.26
N ILE A 242 10.25 36.05 1.84
CA ILE A 242 11.69 35.81 1.68
C ILE A 242 12.01 35.53 0.21
N PHE A 243 11.04 34.95 -0.52
CA PHE A 243 11.15 34.64 -1.93
C PHE A 243 10.22 35.54 -2.73
N PRO A 244 10.75 36.48 -3.55
CA PRO A 244 9.92 37.21 -4.48
C PRO A 244 9.30 36.20 -5.44
N GLY A 245 7.97 36.17 -5.51
CA GLY A 245 7.24 35.38 -6.50
C GLY A 245 7.58 35.88 -7.90
N GLY A 246 8.63 35.31 -8.50
CA GLY A 246 9.13 35.63 -9.83
C GLY A 246 9.53 34.37 -10.59
N ASP A 247 9.49 34.47 -11.92
CA ASP A 247 9.49 33.38 -12.90
C ASP A 247 10.51 32.25 -12.60
N PRO A 248 10.15 30.94 -12.75
CA PRO A 248 11.02 29.80 -12.41
C PRO A 248 12.35 29.69 -13.18
N ALA A 249 12.61 30.59 -14.13
CA ALA A 249 13.73 30.52 -15.05
C ALA A 249 15.08 30.93 -14.44
N VAL A 250 15.10 31.70 -13.35
CA VAL A 250 16.35 32.32 -12.85
C VAL A 250 17.19 31.40 -11.94
N TYR A 251 16.62 30.33 -11.37
CA TYR A 251 17.28 29.56 -10.30
C TYR A 251 17.87 28.20 -10.72
N ARG A 252 17.82 27.84 -12.00
CA ARG A 252 18.37 26.56 -12.46
C ARG A 252 19.85 26.73 -12.84
N GLY A 253 20.76 26.85 -11.85
CA GLY A 253 22.17 26.96 -12.21
C GLY A 253 23.25 27.16 -11.16
N ALA A 254 23.00 27.08 -9.85
CA ALA A 254 24.08 27.22 -8.87
C ALA A 254 24.14 25.99 -7.95
N ASN A 255 25.06 25.08 -8.25
CA ASN A 255 25.66 24.20 -7.24
C ASN A 255 26.43 25.13 -6.30
N VAL A 256 25.80 25.57 -5.21
CA VAL A 256 26.48 26.30 -4.15
C VAL A 256 26.76 25.30 -3.04
N ASP A 257 28.04 25.01 -2.85
CA ASP A 257 28.52 24.22 -1.72
C ASP A 257 28.08 24.88 -0.40
N SER A 258 27.74 24.05 0.58
CA SER A 258 26.88 24.35 1.72
C SER A 258 27.46 25.23 2.83
N ASP A 259 28.60 25.89 2.63
CA ASP A 259 29.31 26.57 3.73
C ASP A 259 29.26 28.11 3.65
N ASP A 260 28.64 28.70 2.62
CA ASP A 260 28.67 30.16 2.39
C ASP A 260 27.28 30.84 2.27
N ILE A 261 26.26 30.31 2.97
CA ILE A 261 24.85 30.77 2.87
C ILE A 261 24.50 31.86 3.91
N SER A 262 25.46 32.54 4.53
CA SER A 262 25.13 33.58 5.52
C SER A 262 25.11 35.02 5.02
N ASN A 263 25.74 35.39 3.89
CA ASN A 263 26.05 36.82 3.68
C ASN A 263 25.90 37.48 2.29
N SER A 264 25.36 36.87 1.22
CA SER A 264 25.49 37.50 -0.12
C SER A 264 24.23 37.81 -0.95
N TYR A 265 22.98 37.60 -0.49
CA TYR A 265 21.80 37.77 -1.37
C TYR A 265 20.76 38.83 -0.94
N LEU A 266 21.16 39.87 -0.19
CA LEU A 266 20.28 41.00 0.17
C LEU A 266 20.57 42.31 -0.57
N SER A 267 21.56 42.38 -1.45
CA SER A 267 21.77 43.55 -2.30
C SER A 267 21.45 43.23 -3.75
N ASN A 268 20.48 43.96 -4.31
CA ASN A 268 20.22 44.13 -5.75
C ASN A 268 19.20 43.16 -6.37
N VAL A 269 17.93 43.35 -6.03
CA VAL A 269 16.85 43.20 -7.01
C VAL A 269 16.02 44.49 -6.97
N VAL A 270 16.41 45.45 -7.82
CA VAL A 270 15.52 46.50 -8.32
C VAL A 270 15.14 46.06 -9.74
N GLY A 271 13.84 45.97 -10.00
CA GLY A 271 13.30 45.61 -11.30
C GLY A 271 11.78 45.50 -11.23
N ASP A 272 11.12 46.65 -11.42
CA ASP A 272 9.73 46.89 -11.82
C ASP A 272 8.70 45.76 -11.60
N GLY A 273 7.88 45.96 -10.58
CA GLY A 273 6.69 45.16 -10.29
C GLY A 273 6.38 45.24 -8.80
N TYR A 274 5.28 45.92 -8.44
CA TYR A 274 4.79 46.00 -7.06
C TYR A 274 4.88 44.64 -6.36
N PRO A 275 5.43 44.54 -5.13
CA PRO A 275 5.38 43.28 -4.39
C PRO A 275 3.94 43.08 -3.92
N GLU A 276 3.11 42.43 -4.73
CA GLU A 276 1.81 41.98 -4.26
C GLU A 276 2.00 41.04 -3.07
N GLY A 277 1.53 41.50 -1.90
CA GLY A 277 1.60 40.77 -0.65
C GLY A 277 2.84 41.14 0.16
N GLU A 278 2.81 42.34 0.76
CA GLU A 278 3.62 42.73 1.90
C GLU A 278 2.69 42.79 3.13
N LEU A 279 3.09 42.20 4.29
CA LEU A 279 2.25 42.27 5.48
C LEU A 279 2.53 43.60 6.13
N ASN A 280 1.78 44.60 5.68
CA ASN A 280 1.79 45.91 6.28
C ASN A 280 1.06 45.89 7.64
N TRP A 281 1.29 46.95 8.42
CA TRP A 281 0.67 47.13 9.73
C TRP A 281 -0.86 47.00 9.67
N GLN A 282 -1.49 47.54 8.63
CA GLN A 282 -2.95 47.53 8.49
C GLN A 282 -3.54 46.12 8.43
N ASN A 283 -2.92 45.23 7.67
CA ASN A 283 -3.38 43.85 7.53
C ASN A 283 -3.17 43.06 8.82
N PHE A 284 -2.01 43.20 9.46
CA PHE A 284 -1.71 42.58 10.76
C PHE A 284 -2.68 43.06 11.84
N ALA A 285 -2.85 44.37 11.98
CA ALA A 285 -3.74 44.96 12.96
C ALA A 285 -5.20 44.56 12.72
N SER A 286 -5.63 44.45 11.46
CA SER A 286 -6.96 43.96 11.11
C SER A 286 -7.19 42.50 11.51
N ASP A 287 -6.20 41.61 11.36
CA ASP A 287 -6.33 40.21 11.77
C ASP A 287 -6.47 40.08 13.30
N ILE A 288 -5.70 40.87 14.06
CA ILE A 288 -5.82 40.92 15.51
C ILE A 288 -7.16 41.56 15.95
N ALA A 289 -7.56 42.67 15.33
CA ALA A 289 -8.82 43.37 15.66
C ALA A 289 -10.06 42.50 15.43
N ARG A 290 -10.03 41.61 14.44
CA ARG A 290 -11.10 40.65 14.15
C ARG A 290 -11.11 39.44 15.10
N GLY A 291 -10.10 39.30 15.96
CA GLY A 291 -9.94 38.13 16.82
C GLY A 291 -9.52 36.87 16.06
N ASN A 292 -8.88 36.99 14.89
CA ASN A 292 -8.44 35.86 14.08
C ASN A 292 -7.10 35.29 14.59
N TYR A 293 -6.98 35.04 15.89
CA TYR A 293 -5.78 34.50 16.53
C TYR A 293 -6.15 33.54 17.67
N GLU A 294 -5.24 32.63 17.98
CA GLU A 294 -5.33 31.78 19.18
C GLU A 294 -4.32 32.27 20.22
N ARG A 295 -4.77 32.49 21.46
CA ARG A 295 -3.87 32.86 22.57
C ARG A 295 -3.45 31.60 23.31
N LEU A 296 -2.14 31.38 23.40
CA LEU A 296 -1.52 30.23 24.06
C LEU A 296 -0.75 30.68 25.32
N ASN A 297 -0.69 29.80 26.31
CA ASN A 297 0.17 30.01 27.49
C ASN A 297 1.64 29.71 27.15
N THR A 298 2.57 30.07 28.05
CA THR A 298 4.02 29.86 27.83
C THR A 298 4.34 28.43 27.42
N GLN A 299 3.85 27.42 28.13
CA GLN A 299 4.20 26.02 27.84
C GLN A 299 3.66 25.54 26.48
N GLN A 300 2.44 25.95 26.12
CA GLN A 300 1.85 25.69 24.80
C GLN A 300 2.60 26.43 23.69
N CYS A 301 3.11 27.63 23.97
CA CYS A 301 3.91 28.40 23.04
C CYS A 301 5.29 27.77 22.80
N MET A 302 5.95 27.31 23.87
CA MET A 302 7.25 26.61 23.75
C MET A 302 7.13 25.26 23.03
N GLY A 303 5.98 24.60 23.13
CA GLY A 303 5.68 23.36 22.39
C GLY A 303 5.26 23.57 20.93
N LEU A 304 5.27 24.81 20.43
CA LEU A 304 4.85 25.14 19.08
C LEU A 304 5.98 24.85 18.08
N ASP A 305 6.11 23.59 17.67
CA ASP A 305 7.04 23.21 16.61
C ASP A 305 6.61 23.84 15.27
N SER A 306 7.48 24.69 14.72
CA SER A 306 7.24 25.47 13.49
C SER A 306 7.03 24.59 12.24
N PHE A 307 7.51 23.34 12.24
CA PHE A 307 7.45 22.46 11.08
C PHE A 307 6.51 21.25 11.24
N GLY A 308 6.23 20.80 12.47
CA GLY A 308 5.73 19.45 12.69
C GLY A 308 4.23 19.27 12.96
N ASN A 309 3.65 19.98 13.94
CA ASN A 309 2.55 19.37 14.72
C ASN A 309 1.21 20.12 14.85
N SER A 310 1.10 21.39 14.42
CA SER A 310 -0.06 22.24 14.82
C SER A 310 -0.86 22.87 13.67
N GLY A 311 -0.62 22.47 12.41
CA GLY A 311 -1.31 23.02 11.25
C GLY A 311 -0.72 24.34 10.72
N GLY A 312 0.51 24.65 11.15
CA GLY A 312 1.28 25.83 10.74
C GLY A 312 0.79 27.12 11.40
N ALA A 313 1.71 28.01 11.76
CA ALA A 313 1.41 29.37 12.15
C ALA A 313 1.87 30.31 11.03
N LYS A 314 1.07 31.34 10.72
CA LYS A 314 1.42 32.38 9.75
C LYS A 314 2.27 33.46 10.43
N VAL A 315 1.81 33.93 11.59
CA VAL A 315 2.54 34.88 12.44
C VAL A 315 2.38 34.46 13.90
N VAL A 316 3.48 34.49 14.64
CA VAL A 316 3.48 34.28 16.10
C VAL A 316 3.92 35.59 16.76
N VAL A 317 3.06 36.11 17.64
CA VAL A 317 3.38 37.27 18.48
C VAL A 317 3.78 36.75 19.85
N MET A 318 5.06 36.83 20.19
CA MET A 318 5.58 36.53 21.52
C MET A 318 5.16 37.64 22.48
N LEU A 319 4.37 37.29 23.48
CA LEU A 319 3.83 38.24 24.44
C LEU A 319 4.74 38.34 25.66
N THR A 320 5.01 39.57 26.10
CA THR A 320 5.78 39.83 27.32
C THR A 320 5.11 40.91 28.17
N ASN A 321 5.07 40.70 29.47
CA ASN A 321 4.55 41.65 30.46
C ASN A 321 5.49 42.85 30.67
N ALA A 322 6.72 42.79 30.15
CA ALA A 322 7.63 43.93 30.12
C ALA A 322 7.18 45.03 29.14
N LEU A 323 6.29 44.67 28.19
CA LEU A 323 5.70 45.59 27.23
C LEU A 323 4.20 45.75 27.50
N SER A 324 3.70 46.96 27.31
CA SER A 324 2.27 47.27 27.42
C SER A 324 1.79 48.02 26.19
N VAL A 325 0.54 47.76 25.79
CA VAL A 325 -0.13 48.51 24.72
C VAL A 325 -0.15 50.02 25.01
N SER A 326 -0.09 50.43 26.28
CA SER A 326 0.01 51.84 26.69
C SER A 326 1.28 52.54 26.24
N GLN A 327 2.37 51.81 25.99
CA GLN A 327 3.63 52.37 25.49
C GLN A 327 3.47 52.88 24.04
N GLY A 328 2.60 52.24 23.25
CA GLY A 328 2.25 52.65 21.88
C GLY A 328 3.37 52.46 20.85
N GLY A 329 3.01 52.18 19.59
CA GLY A 329 3.96 52.25 18.49
C GLY A 329 5.06 51.17 18.46
N ASN A 330 6.22 51.57 17.93
CA ASN A 330 7.39 50.72 17.67
C ASN A 330 8.21 50.35 18.92
N THR A 331 7.85 50.88 20.10
CA THR A 331 8.44 50.48 21.39
C THR A 331 7.72 49.30 22.03
N ALA A 332 6.46 49.08 21.62
CA ALA A 332 5.59 48.02 22.12
C ALA A 332 5.52 46.81 21.18
N ILE A 333 5.73 47.02 19.88
CA ILE A 333 5.83 45.95 18.86
C ILE A 333 7.24 45.95 18.30
N LEU A 334 7.96 44.84 18.49
CA LEU A 334 9.38 44.71 18.17
C LEU A 334 9.61 43.60 17.14
N SER A 335 10.58 43.82 16.27
CA SER A 335 11.16 42.82 15.37
C SER A 335 12.05 41.88 16.18
N THR A 336 12.26 40.66 15.69
CA THR A 336 13.14 39.68 16.36
C THR A 336 14.20 39.14 15.41
N SER A 337 15.37 38.83 15.95
CA SER A 337 16.50 38.21 15.25
C SER A 337 16.28 36.71 14.98
N LEU A 338 15.22 36.09 15.53
CA LEU A 338 14.75 34.74 15.20
C LEU A 338 14.21 34.68 13.77
N ILE A 339 15.03 35.02 12.78
CA ILE A 339 14.79 34.76 11.38
C ILE A 339 15.33 33.37 11.12
N SER A 340 14.46 32.37 11.14
CA SER A 340 14.78 31.07 10.55
C SER A 340 13.76 30.81 9.45
N GLY A 341 14.25 30.89 8.22
CA GLY A 341 13.51 30.53 7.03
C GLY A 341 13.17 29.03 7.02
N LEU A 342 12.63 28.58 5.89
CA LEU A 342 12.23 27.19 5.59
C LEU A 342 13.34 26.12 5.75
N THR A 343 14.51 26.46 6.29
CA THR A 343 15.75 25.70 6.21
C THR A 343 16.27 25.10 7.52
N GLN A 344 15.76 25.50 8.70
CA GLN A 344 16.12 24.86 9.99
C GLN A 344 14.90 24.21 10.63
N ALA A 345 14.97 22.88 10.76
CA ALA A 345 13.91 22.03 11.30
C ALA A 345 13.86 21.99 12.84
N ASP A 346 14.50 22.95 13.52
CA ASP A 346 14.67 22.92 14.97
C ASP A 346 14.62 24.33 15.58
N MET A 347 13.55 25.08 15.27
CA MET A 347 13.18 26.26 16.05
C MET A 347 12.52 25.80 17.34
N THR A 348 13.32 25.59 18.38
CA THR A 348 12.79 25.53 19.74
C THR A 348 12.61 26.96 20.23
N PHE A 349 11.37 27.34 20.55
CA PHE A 349 11.13 28.63 21.19
C PHE A 349 11.81 28.62 22.56
N SER A 350 12.67 29.60 22.80
CA SER A 350 13.30 29.83 24.09
C SER A 350 12.38 30.63 25.01
N HIS A 351 12.59 30.49 26.33
CA HIS A 351 11.91 31.30 27.33
C HIS A 351 12.15 32.80 27.18
N ASP A 352 13.23 33.16 26.51
CA ASP A 352 13.63 34.54 26.28
C ASP A 352 13.73 34.81 24.77
N VAL A 353 13.29 35.99 24.35
CA VAL A 353 13.28 36.44 22.95
C VAL A 353 13.98 37.79 22.83
N GLU A 354 14.82 37.96 21.81
CA GLU A 354 15.39 39.26 21.47
C GLU A 354 14.42 40.08 20.65
N GLY A 355 14.17 41.31 21.08
CA GLY A 355 13.34 42.29 20.40
C GLY A 355 14.12 43.56 20.06
N SER A 356 14.00 44.05 18.83
CA SER A 356 14.50 45.36 18.37
C SER A 356 13.37 46.19 17.77
N GLU A 357 13.41 47.51 17.92
CA GLU A 357 12.34 48.36 17.35
C GLU A 357 12.38 48.35 15.82
N PHE A 358 11.20 48.31 15.18
CA PHE A 358 11.06 48.31 13.71
C PHE A 358 11.55 49.59 13.03
N ALA A 359 11.71 50.67 13.79
CA ALA A 359 12.01 51.99 13.28
C ALA A 359 13.10 52.63 14.13
N GLY A 360 14.16 53.08 13.46
CA GLY A 360 15.19 53.95 14.05
C GLY A 360 14.94 55.41 13.70
N LYS A 361 15.78 56.29 14.25
CA LYS A 361 15.86 57.69 13.84
C LYS A 361 17.28 57.96 13.35
N THR A 362 17.40 58.66 12.23
CA THR A 362 18.70 59.15 11.73
C THR A 362 18.68 60.66 11.63
N LEU A 363 19.82 61.29 11.90
CA LEU A 363 19.98 62.73 11.75
C LEU A 363 19.88 63.09 10.27
N MET A 364 19.04 64.07 9.95
CA MET A 364 19.00 64.70 8.64
C MET A 364 19.69 66.05 8.71
N ILE A 365 20.75 66.18 7.92
CA ILE A 365 21.45 67.46 7.73
C ILE A 365 21.00 68.11 6.43
N LYS A 366 21.03 69.43 6.43
CA LYS A 366 20.76 70.28 5.28
C LYS A 366 22.04 71.06 4.97
N ILE A 367 22.53 70.94 3.75
CA ILE A 367 23.66 71.71 3.23
C ILE A 367 23.10 72.75 2.26
N LEU A 368 23.47 74.01 2.44
CA LEU A 368 23.07 75.09 1.54
C LEU A 368 24.24 75.41 0.59
N ASP A 369 24.05 75.20 -0.71
CA ASP A 369 24.99 75.64 -1.74
C ASP A 369 24.26 76.52 -2.75
N SER A 370 24.79 77.73 -2.97
CA SER A 370 24.31 78.65 -4.01
C SER A 370 22.78 78.89 -4.01
N GLY A 371 22.16 78.85 -2.82
CA GLY A 371 20.72 79.02 -2.63
C GLY A 371 19.86 77.76 -2.79
N ARG A 372 20.46 76.60 -3.11
CA ARG A 372 19.80 75.30 -3.18
C ARG A 372 20.10 74.48 -1.92
N ALA A 373 19.05 73.85 -1.38
CA ALA A 373 19.17 73.00 -0.19
C ALA A 373 19.31 71.52 -0.58
N HIS A 374 20.35 70.87 -0.06
CA HIS A 374 20.62 69.44 -0.22
C HIS A 374 20.43 68.73 1.12
N TYR A 375 19.68 67.63 1.13
CA TYR A 375 19.32 66.91 2.35
C TYR A 375 20.00 65.54 2.37
N TYR A 376 20.77 65.29 3.43
CA TYR A 376 21.50 64.04 3.60
C TYR A 376 21.23 63.41 4.97
N THR A 377 21.24 62.09 4.99
CA THR A 377 21.18 61.21 6.15
C THR A 377 22.28 60.16 6.01
N ASN A 378 22.59 59.43 7.09
CA ASN A 378 23.54 58.31 6.99
C ASN A 378 23.14 57.23 5.97
N ASP A 379 21.85 57.10 5.65
CA ASP A 379 21.37 56.06 4.74
C ASP A 379 21.49 56.44 3.27
N ASN A 380 21.43 57.73 2.94
CA ASN A 380 21.44 58.22 1.54
C ASN A 380 22.74 58.94 1.18
N PHE A 381 23.61 59.22 2.15
CA PHE A 381 24.89 59.90 1.94
C PHE A 381 25.95 58.91 1.47
N THR A 382 26.61 59.21 0.36
CA THR A 382 27.89 58.60 -0.02
C THR A 382 28.84 59.71 -0.44
N GLN A 383 30.12 59.60 -0.06
CA GLN A 383 31.12 60.63 -0.37
C GLN A 383 31.13 60.95 -1.87
N ASN A 384 31.13 59.92 -2.72
CA ASN A 384 31.17 60.08 -4.18
C ASN A 384 29.91 60.77 -4.72
N ALA A 385 28.71 60.37 -4.29
CA ALA A 385 27.48 61.01 -4.76
C ALA A 385 27.31 62.46 -4.23
N CYS A 386 27.93 62.78 -3.10
CA CYS A 386 27.99 64.16 -2.61
C CYS A 386 28.90 65.01 -3.50
N LEU A 387 30.11 64.51 -3.80
CA LEU A 387 31.12 65.20 -4.63
C LEU A 387 30.67 65.45 -6.07
N ASP A 388 29.69 64.69 -6.57
CA ASP A 388 29.05 64.94 -7.88
C ASP A 388 28.25 66.25 -7.91
N THR A 389 27.90 66.81 -6.74
CA THR A 389 27.00 67.97 -6.61
C THR A 389 27.53 69.11 -5.76
N LEU A 390 28.43 68.84 -4.81
CA LEU A 390 28.95 69.79 -3.83
C LEU A 390 30.48 69.72 -3.78
N ASP A 391 31.12 70.71 -3.16
CA ASP A 391 32.57 70.77 -3.00
C ASP A 391 33.10 69.80 -1.93
N ASP A 392 34.40 69.49 -2.01
CA ASP A 392 35.06 68.51 -1.14
C ASP A 392 34.99 68.87 0.35
N SER A 393 35.08 70.16 0.68
CA SER A 393 34.90 70.65 2.06
C SER A 393 33.52 70.35 2.62
N SER A 394 32.45 70.69 1.88
CA SER A 394 31.07 70.44 2.31
C SER A 394 30.78 68.96 2.48
N CYS A 395 31.28 68.11 1.57
CA CYS A 395 31.08 66.66 1.66
C CYS A 395 31.88 66.02 2.79
N SER A 396 33.11 66.48 3.04
CA SER A 396 33.92 66.01 4.18
C SER A 396 33.32 66.44 5.53
N ASP A 397 32.88 67.70 5.64
CA ASP A 397 32.19 68.20 6.83
C ASP A 397 30.88 67.44 7.08
N ALA A 398 30.09 67.19 6.04
CA ALA A 398 28.86 66.41 6.11
C ALA A 398 29.10 64.96 6.57
N TYR A 399 30.11 64.29 6.02
CA TYR A 399 30.51 62.95 6.44
C TYR A 399 30.92 62.92 7.92
N ASN A 400 31.73 63.88 8.36
CA ASN A 400 32.20 63.95 9.75
C ASN A 400 31.04 64.17 10.73
N VAL A 401 30.09 65.06 10.41
CA VAL A 401 28.90 65.32 11.24
C VAL A 401 28.01 64.08 11.33
N LEU A 402 27.73 63.43 10.20
CA LEU A 402 26.88 62.25 10.13
C LEU A 402 27.51 61.03 10.85
N ASN A 403 28.82 60.83 10.67
CA ASN A 403 29.58 59.77 11.34
C ASN A 403 29.68 60.01 12.85
N TRP A 404 29.99 61.23 13.28
CA TRP A 404 30.00 61.60 14.71
C TRP A 404 28.63 61.38 15.35
N ALA A 405 27.55 61.83 14.69
CA ALA A 405 26.19 61.67 15.19
C ALA A 405 25.77 60.20 15.28
N SER A 406 26.31 59.31 14.43
CA SER A 406 26.05 57.86 14.50
C SER A 406 26.86 57.11 15.55
N LEU A 407 27.93 57.70 16.10
CA LEU A 407 28.75 57.07 17.13
C LEU A 407 28.25 57.38 18.55
N ASP A 408 27.30 58.29 18.70
CA ASP A 408 26.75 58.69 19.99
C ASP A 408 25.61 57.76 20.42
N MET A 409 25.78 57.08 21.56
CA MET A 409 24.86 56.05 22.07
C MET A 409 23.47 56.60 22.42
N ASP A 410 23.36 57.86 22.83
CA ASP A 410 22.09 58.42 23.30
C ASP A 410 21.33 59.20 22.20
N GLN A 411 21.86 59.23 20.97
CA GLN A 411 21.52 60.19 19.91
C GLN A 411 21.62 61.66 20.36
N PRO A 412 22.43 62.50 19.69
CA PRO A 412 22.66 63.87 20.16
C PRO A 412 21.39 64.73 20.01
N THR A 413 21.11 65.66 20.93
CA THR A 413 20.01 66.63 20.70
C THR A 413 20.32 67.55 19.51
N LEU A 414 19.30 68.12 18.86
CA LEU A 414 19.52 69.06 17.74
C LEU A 414 20.40 70.24 18.15
N GLU A 415 20.27 70.74 19.38
CA GLU A 415 21.16 71.77 19.94
C GLU A 415 22.61 71.29 20.10
N ARG A 416 22.83 70.02 20.42
CA ARG A 416 24.17 69.43 20.53
C ARG A 416 24.79 69.22 19.14
N VAL A 417 23.98 68.78 18.18
CA VAL A 417 24.39 68.67 16.77
C VAL A 417 24.78 70.03 16.22
N ASN A 418 23.93 71.05 16.39
CA ASN A 418 24.22 72.40 15.90
C ASN A 418 25.47 73.01 16.55
N ARG A 419 25.73 72.73 17.84
CA ARG A 419 26.99 73.13 18.48
C ARG A 419 28.21 72.42 17.91
N TYR A 420 28.10 71.12 17.62
CA TYR A 420 29.17 70.37 16.99
C TYR A 420 29.48 70.90 15.59
N ILE A 421 28.45 71.12 14.77
CA ILE A 421 28.57 71.72 13.44
C ILE A 421 29.29 73.08 13.53
N GLN A 422 28.85 73.97 14.42
CA GLN A 422 29.47 75.30 14.58
C GLN A 422 30.93 75.27 15.05
N ALA A 423 31.32 74.25 15.81
CA ALA A 423 32.67 74.13 16.35
C ALA A 423 33.64 73.42 15.38
N ASN A 424 33.14 72.53 14.53
CA ASN A 424 33.97 71.57 13.80
C ASN A 424 33.82 71.62 12.28
N THR A 425 32.91 72.41 11.73
CA THR A 425 32.69 72.52 10.27
C THR A 425 32.86 73.96 9.79
N THR A 426 33.23 74.12 8.52
CA THR A 426 33.39 75.44 7.87
C THR A 426 32.34 75.71 6.79
N SER A 427 31.57 74.68 6.43
CA SER A 427 30.54 74.69 5.40
C SER A 427 29.15 75.05 5.97
N ASP A 428 28.22 75.57 5.14
CA ASP A 428 26.86 75.96 5.58
C ASP A 428 25.95 74.72 5.77
N ILE A 429 26.23 73.98 6.84
CA ILE A 429 25.50 72.78 7.25
C ILE A 429 24.60 73.14 8.42
N THR A 430 23.36 72.66 8.39
CA THR A 430 22.40 72.82 9.49
C THR A 430 21.70 71.50 9.77
N SER A 431 21.35 71.24 11.03
CA SER A 431 20.49 70.10 11.35
C SER A 431 19.03 70.42 10.98
N SER A 432 18.40 69.54 10.19
CA SER A 432 17.01 69.70 9.74
C SER A 432 16.02 68.87 10.57
N GLY A 433 16.51 68.00 11.46
CA GLY A 433 15.69 67.14 12.30
C GLY A 433 16.12 65.68 12.24
N TYR A 434 15.27 64.80 12.78
CA TYR A 434 15.42 63.35 12.69
C TYR A 434 14.38 62.77 11.75
N VAL A 435 14.79 61.83 10.90
CA VAL A 435 13.91 61.10 9.98
C VAL A 435 13.86 59.64 10.41
N THR A 436 12.67 59.04 10.28
CA THR A 436 12.45 57.62 10.58
C THR A 436 13.11 56.74 9.52
N THR A 437 13.85 55.72 9.97
CA THR A 437 14.54 54.76 9.10
C THR A 437 14.09 53.33 9.41
N CYS A 438 13.88 52.54 8.36
CA CYS A 438 13.35 51.16 8.46
C CYS A 438 14.42 50.08 8.17
N LYS A 439 15.69 50.47 7.98
CA LYS A 439 16.79 49.54 7.71
C LYS A 439 17.82 49.60 8.84
N ASP A 440 18.02 48.44 9.44
CA ASP A 440 18.86 48.17 10.58
C ASP A 440 20.35 48.19 10.18
N LYS A 441 21.07 49.26 10.53
CA LYS A 441 22.54 49.25 10.77
C LYS A 441 23.01 50.25 11.83
N SER A 442 22.15 51.13 12.36
CA SER A 442 22.53 52.04 13.46
C SER A 442 21.57 51.90 14.66
N MET A 443 22.07 51.22 15.69
CA MET A 443 21.81 51.51 17.11
C MET A 443 20.40 51.30 17.70
N ASN A 444 19.64 50.28 17.30
CA ASN A 444 18.60 49.78 18.20
C ASN A 444 19.17 48.61 19.02
N GLU A 445 19.44 48.82 20.31
CA GLU A 445 19.80 47.74 21.24
C GLU A 445 18.72 46.65 21.18
N SER A 446 19.09 45.45 20.74
CA SER A 446 18.25 44.27 20.93
C SER A 446 18.15 43.99 22.43
N LYS A 447 16.94 44.03 22.97
CA LYS A 447 16.69 43.71 24.37
C LYS A 447 16.11 42.30 24.47
N THR A 448 16.54 41.58 25.49
CA THR A 448 16.02 40.26 25.80
C THR A 448 14.77 40.38 26.67
N TYR A 449 13.68 39.76 26.24
CA TYR A 449 12.39 39.76 26.92
C TYR A 449 11.98 38.34 27.31
N SER A 450 11.45 38.16 28.51
CA SER A 450 10.88 36.88 28.92
C SER A 450 9.48 36.70 28.34
N VAL A 451 9.19 35.50 27.84
CA VAL A 451 7.94 35.16 27.14
C VAL A 451 6.88 34.66 28.12
N ASP A 452 5.80 35.42 28.25
CA ASP A 452 4.65 35.12 29.12
C ASP A 452 3.50 34.38 28.40
N GLY A 453 3.59 34.28 27.07
CA GLY A 453 2.62 33.57 26.23
C GLY A 453 2.78 33.97 24.76
N CYS A 454 1.88 33.52 23.88
CA CYS A 454 1.88 34.01 22.50
C CYS A 454 0.49 34.08 21.86
N LEU A 455 0.38 34.92 20.83
CA LEU A 455 -0.75 34.92 19.90
C LEU A 455 -0.34 34.26 18.59
N VAL A 456 -1.12 33.28 18.15
CA VAL A 456 -0.86 32.52 16.93
C VAL A 456 -1.92 32.85 15.90
N ILE A 457 -1.50 33.50 14.81
CA ILE A 457 -2.35 33.70 13.63
C ILE A 457 -2.21 32.47 12.74
N LYS A 458 -3.28 31.68 12.61
CA LYS A 458 -3.26 30.47 11.80
C LYS A 458 -3.53 30.77 10.33
N PRO A 459 -2.86 30.07 9.40
CA PRO A 459 -3.23 30.10 8.00
C PRO A 459 -4.60 29.45 7.80
N LYS A 460 -5.28 29.82 6.72
CA LYS A 460 -6.50 29.10 6.30
C LYS A 460 -6.14 27.66 5.97
N ASP A 461 -6.94 26.71 6.44
CA ASP A 461 -6.82 25.29 6.11
C ASP A 461 -6.85 25.09 4.58
N ARG A 462 -5.75 24.57 4.02
CA ARG A 462 -5.55 24.36 2.58
C ARG A 462 -5.24 22.90 2.32
N CYS A 463 -6.26 22.06 2.43
CA CYS A 463 -6.12 20.66 2.05
C CYS A 463 -6.42 20.48 0.57
N GLN A 464 -5.48 19.82 -0.12
CA GLN A 464 -5.61 19.46 -1.51
C GLN A 464 -5.57 17.94 -1.65
N LEU A 465 -6.49 17.42 -2.46
CA LEU A 465 -6.43 16.05 -2.94
C LEU A 465 -5.79 16.09 -4.33
N LEU A 466 -4.64 15.45 -4.46
CA LEU A 466 -3.87 15.39 -5.70
C LEU A 466 -3.94 14.01 -6.31
N TYR A 467 -3.66 13.94 -7.61
CA TYR A 467 -3.47 12.68 -8.30
C TYR A 467 -2.28 12.77 -9.27
N SER A 468 -1.74 11.62 -9.65
CA SER A 468 -0.62 11.51 -10.59
C SER A 468 -1.06 10.91 -11.93
N PRO A 469 -1.19 11.72 -13.00
CA PRO A 469 -1.53 11.20 -14.33
C PRO A 469 -0.56 10.12 -14.87
N PRO A 470 0.78 10.22 -14.69
CA PRO A 470 1.69 9.16 -15.10
C PRO A 470 1.40 7.81 -14.43
N ILE A 471 1.13 7.79 -13.12
CA ILE A 471 0.79 6.57 -12.39
C ILE A 471 -0.51 5.99 -12.92
N CYS A 472 -1.54 6.83 -13.11
CA CYS A 472 -2.80 6.41 -13.71
C CYS A 472 -2.62 5.69 -15.05
N ILE A 473 -1.79 6.24 -15.94
CA ILE A 473 -1.50 5.65 -17.25
C ILE A 473 -0.79 4.32 -17.10
N ILE A 474 0.22 4.22 -16.23
CA ILE A 474 0.93 2.96 -15.97
C ILE A 474 -0.03 1.88 -15.48
N ILE A 475 -0.91 2.20 -14.54
CA ILE A 475 -1.92 1.26 -14.02
C ILE A 475 -2.90 0.85 -15.13
N ALA A 476 -3.37 1.80 -15.95
CA ALA A 476 -4.26 1.50 -17.07
C ALA A 476 -3.59 0.57 -18.11
N LEU A 477 -2.33 0.83 -18.48
CA LEU A 477 -1.55 -0.01 -19.39
C LEU A 477 -1.29 -1.40 -18.81
N ALA A 478 -0.90 -1.50 -17.54
CA ALA A 478 -0.73 -2.79 -16.87
C ALA A 478 -2.04 -3.59 -16.81
N THR A 479 -3.17 -2.92 -16.55
CA THR A 479 -4.50 -3.55 -16.57
C THR A 479 -4.85 -4.02 -17.99
N PHE A 480 -4.61 -3.19 -19.00
CA PHE A 480 -4.85 -3.55 -20.40
C PHE A 480 -4.05 -4.79 -20.83
N LEU A 481 -2.75 -4.83 -20.50
CA LEU A 481 -1.90 -5.98 -20.78
C LEU A 481 -2.40 -7.25 -20.08
N LYS A 482 -2.91 -7.14 -18.83
CA LYS A 482 -3.56 -8.27 -18.15
C LYS A 482 -4.81 -8.74 -18.88
N VAL A 483 -5.67 -7.82 -19.31
CA VAL A 483 -6.90 -8.17 -20.06
C VAL A 483 -6.54 -8.92 -21.33
N VAL A 484 -5.59 -8.40 -22.12
CA VAL A 484 -5.10 -9.05 -23.33
C VAL A 484 -4.53 -10.44 -23.00
N ALA A 485 -3.67 -10.55 -21.99
CA ALA A 485 -3.09 -11.83 -21.58
C ALA A 485 -4.15 -12.84 -21.12
N MET A 486 -5.19 -12.43 -20.39
CA MET A 486 -6.28 -13.31 -19.95
C MET A 486 -7.16 -13.78 -21.12
N PHE A 487 -7.46 -12.91 -22.09
CA PHE A 487 -8.18 -13.33 -23.30
C PHE A 487 -7.33 -14.25 -24.19
N LEU A 488 -6.03 -14.00 -24.30
CA LEU A 488 -5.10 -14.91 -24.98
C LEU A 488 -4.97 -16.25 -24.25
N ALA A 489 -4.94 -16.25 -22.92
CA ALA A 489 -4.96 -17.46 -22.11
C ALA A 489 -6.23 -18.28 -22.35
N ALA A 490 -7.39 -17.62 -22.40
CA ALA A 490 -8.66 -18.26 -22.74
C ALA A 490 -8.65 -18.82 -24.18
N ARG A 491 -8.07 -18.10 -25.15
CA ARG A 491 -7.96 -18.53 -26.55
C ARG A 491 -7.07 -19.75 -26.70
N ILE A 492 -5.86 -19.72 -26.12
CA ILE A 492 -4.94 -20.87 -26.14
C ILE A 492 -5.56 -22.05 -25.40
N GLY A 493 -6.29 -21.79 -24.32
CA GLY A 493 -7.04 -22.80 -23.60
C GLY A 493 -8.01 -23.57 -24.49
N ARG A 494 -8.73 -22.92 -25.42
CA ARG A 494 -9.73 -23.59 -26.28
C ARG A 494 -9.20 -24.77 -27.10
N HIS A 495 -7.92 -24.73 -27.45
CA HIS A 495 -7.29 -25.75 -28.28
C HIS A 495 -6.54 -26.82 -27.46
N ARG A 496 -6.60 -26.73 -26.13
CA ARG A 496 -5.89 -27.63 -25.22
C ARG A 496 -6.86 -28.62 -24.59
N SER A 497 -6.36 -29.81 -24.27
CA SER A 497 -7.04 -30.74 -23.38
C SER A 497 -7.36 -30.11 -22.01
N PRO A 498 -8.44 -30.54 -21.35
CA PRO A 498 -8.84 -30.00 -20.06
C PRO A 498 -7.71 -30.06 -19.01
N PRO A 499 -7.40 -28.96 -18.31
CA PRO A 499 -6.41 -28.96 -17.25
C PRO A 499 -6.95 -29.61 -15.97
N LEU A 500 -6.08 -30.30 -15.24
CA LEU A 500 -6.36 -30.85 -13.91
C LEU A 500 -6.10 -29.76 -12.86
N LEU A 501 -7.16 -29.05 -12.47
CA LEU A 501 -7.07 -27.87 -11.59
C LEU A 501 -7.18 -28.22 -10.10
N THR A 502 -7.76 -29.37 -9.78
CA THR A 502 -8.01 -29.84 -8.42
C THR A 502 -7.58 -31.28 -8.24
N VAL A 503 -7.42 -31.71 -6.98
CA VAL A 503 -7.15 -33.12 -6.67
C VAL A 503 -8.30 -34.02 -7.14
N GLY A 504 -9.54 -33.56 -7.08
CA GLY A 504 -10.68 -34.31 -7.58
C GLY A 504 -10.68 -34.48 -9.10
N ASP A 505 -10.24 -33.46 -9.86
CA ASP A 505 -10.07 -33.61 -11.33
C ASP A 505 -9.05 -34.71 -11.65
N ALA A 506 -7.96 -34.79 -10.87
CA ALA A 506 -6.97 -35.85 -11.01
C ALA A 506 -7.56 -37.23 -10.68
N VAL A 507 -8.22 -37.37 -9.52
CA VAL A 507 -8.82 -38.64 -9.10
C VAL A 507 -9.84 -39.12 -10.12
N ALA A 508 -10.75 -38.24 -10.56
CA ALA A 508 -11.74 -38.59 -11.58
C ALA A 508 -11.07 -39.03 -12.89
N SER A 509 -10.05 -38.29 -13.36
CA SER A 509 -9.37 -38.62 -14.60
C SER A 509 -8.53 -39.91 -14.53
N PHE A 510 -7.96 -40.24 -13.37
CA PHE A 510 -7.21 -41.49 -13.18
C PHE A 510 -8.13 -42.69 -12.95
N MET A 511 -9.31 -42.51 -12.34
CA MET A 511 -10.31 -43.58 -12.23
C MET A 511 -10.89 -43.96 -13.60
N GLU A 512 -11.18 -42.97 -14.45
CA GLU A 512 -11.68 -43.22 -15.81
C GLU A 512 -10.60 -43.83 -16.72
N ARG A 513 -9.33 -43.39 -16.56
CA ARG A 513 -8.17 -43.91 -17.30
C ARG A 513 -7.00 -44.21 -16.36
N PRO A 514 -6.96 -45.42 -15.75
CA PRO A 514 -5.90 -45.83 -14.84
C PRO A 514 -4.52 -45.83 -15.50
N ASP A 515 -3.51 -45.39 -14.76
CA ASP A 515 -2.14 -45.25 -15.25
C ASP A 515 -1.29 -46.50 -14.97
N ARG A 516 -0.88 -47.16 -16.04
CA ARG A 516 -0.08 -48.40 -16.00
C ARG A 516 1.25 -48.25 -15.25
N THR A 517 1.85 -47.06 -15.23
CA THR A 517 3.14 -46.83 -14.54
C THR A 517 3.03 -46.87 -13.01
N THR A 518 1.80 -46.92 -12.48
CA THR A 518 1.49 -46.91 -11.04
C THR A 518 0.75 -48.16 -10.56
N GLU A 519 0.63 -49.19 -11.40
CA GLU A 519 -0.01 -50.46 -11.05
C GLU A 519 0.66 -51.11 -9.84
N GLY A 520 -0.15 -51.63 -8.92
CA GLY A 520 0.34 -52.36 -7.74
C GLY A 520 1.09 -51.50 -6.71
N MET A 521 0.92 -50.17 -6.72
CA MET A 521 1.57 -49.25 -5.77
C MET A 521 0.56 -48.41 -4.97
N CYS A 522 -0.56 -49.02 -4.56
CA CYS A 522 -1.69 -48.33 -3.95
C CYS A 522 -1.38 -47.56 -2.65
N TRP A 523 -0.27 -47.92 -1.98
CA TRP A 523 0.18 -47.31 -0.74
C TRP A 523 1.24 -46.22 -0.92
N LEU A 524 1.49 -45.77 -2.15
CA LEU A 524 2.53 -44.80 -2.49
C LEU A 524 2.20 -43.38 -1.98
N SER A 525 3.14 -42.77 -1.23
CA SER A 525 3.02 -41.38 -0.79
C SER A 525 3.95 -40.44 -1.56
N ASN A 526 3.66 -39.14 -1.52
CA ASN A 526 4.53 -38.10 -2.11
C ASN A 526 5.97 -38.16 -1.55
N ALA A 527 6.11 -38.49 -0.25
CA ALA A 527 7.41 -38.64 0.38
C ALA A 527 8.19 -39.84 -0.19
N ASP A 528 7.50 -40.91 -0.56
CA ASP A 528 8.12 -42.11 -1.14
C ASP A 528 8.57 -41.84 -2.59
N VAL A 529 7.74 -41.17 -3.39
CA VAL A 529 8.11 -40.73 -4.76
C VAL A 529 9.37 -39.86 -4.72
N ARG A 530 9.43 -38.90 -3.79
CA ARG A 530 10.62 -38.03 -3.62
C ARG A 530 11.87 -38.76 -3.15
N ARG A 531 11.72 -39.92 -2.49
CA ARG A 531 12.83 -40.78 -2.06
C ARG A 531 13.27 -41.76 -3.15
N GLY A 532 12.64 -41.73 -4.33
CA GLY A 532 12.97 -42.61 -5.45
C GLY A 532 12.36 -44.01 -5.34
N ALA A 533 11.28 -44.18 -4.57
CA ALA A 533 10.58 -45.46 -4.45
C ALA A 533 9.79 -45.85 -5.71
N TRP A 534 9.55 -44.88 -6.61
CA TRP A 534 8.92 -45.11 -7.91
C TRP A 534 9.98 -45.01 -9.01
N LYS A 535 10.15 -46.07 -9.79
CA LYS A 535 11.03 -46.14 -10.96
C LYS A 535 10.23 -46.74 -12.11
N VAL A 536 10.35 -46.13 -13.29
CA VAL A 536 9.75 -46.67 -14.51
C VAL A 536 10.81 -47.49 -15.23
N SER A 537 10.55 -48.78 -15.43
CA SER A 537 11.44 -49.64 -16.21
C SER A 537 11.41 -49.18 -17.67
N GLN A 538 12.47 -48.51 -18.11
CA GLN A 538 12.64 -48.18 -19.53
C GLN A 538 12.98 -49.48 -20.25
N LYS A 539 12.03 -50.05 -21.00
CA LYS A 539 12.36 -50.98 -22.08
C LYS A 539 13.19 -50.21 -23.12
N THR A 540 14.51 -50.18 -22.96
CA THR A 540 15.42 -49.96 -24.10
C THR A 540 15.28 -51.18 -24.99
N GLY A 541 14.37 -51.09 -25.96
CA GLY A 541 14.19 -52.13 -26.95
C GLY A 541 15.41 -52.20 -27.86
N ASP A 542 16.25 -53.20 -27.66
CA ASP A 542 16.93 -53.84 -28.78
C ASP A 542 15.90 -54.78 -29.44
N PRO A 543 15.60 -54.66 -30.75
CA PRO A 543 14.55 -55.45 -31.40
C PRO A 543 14.80 -56.96 -31.53
N ALA A 544 15.84 -57.50 -30.88
CA ALA A 544 16.40 -58.82 -31.19
C ALA A 544 16.28 -59.87 -30.08
N GLU A 545 15.62 -59.60 -28.96
CA GLU A 545 15.35 -60.62 -27.94
C GLU A 545 13.86 -60.94 -27.84
N GLU A 546 13.49 -62.19 -28.14
CA GLU A 546 12.18 -62.73 -27.83
C GLU A 546 11.94 -62.66 -26.31
N PRO A 547 10.72 -62.31 -25.85
CA PRO A 547 10.43 -62.23 -24.43
C PRO A 547 10.36 -63.65 -23.85
N LEU A 548 11.39 -64.03 -23.08
CA LEU A 548 11.31 -65.16 -22.16
C LEU A 548 10.14 -64.93 -21.18
N GLU A 549 9.25 -65.91 -21.10
CA GLU A 549 8.14 -65.96 -20.16
C GLU A 549 8.64 -65.70 -18.73
N GLY A 550 8.06 -64.69 -18.08
CA GLY A 550 8.39 -64.31 -16.70
C GLY A 550 9.08 -62.95 -16.59
N ASP A 551 8.44 -61.88 -17.09
CA ASP A 551 8.85 -60.49 -16.86
C ASP A 551 8.76 -60.20 -15.35
N GLN A 552 9.84 -60.44 -14.59
CA GLN A 552 9.91 -60.18 -13.16
C GLN A 552 9.79 -58.67 -12.92
N ARG A 553 8.55 -58.19 -12.77
CA ARG A 553 8.26 -56.89 -12.14
C ARG A 553 8.99 -56.84 -10.80
N GLU A 554 9.78 -55.80 -10.54
CA GLU A 554 10.42 -55.58 -9.23
C GLU A 554 9.38 -55.82 -8.10
N PRO A 555 9.76 -56.48 -6.99
CA PRO A 555 8.81 -56.89 -5.97
C PRO A 555 8.08 -55.69 -5.35
N MET A 556 6.74 -55.71 -5.43
CA MET A 556 5.85 -54.71 -4.81
C MET A 556 6.18 -54.52 -3.32
N ILE A 557 6.37 -53.27 -2.88
CA ILE A 557 6.78 -52.96 -1.50
C ILE A 557 5.54 -52.80 -0.62
N TYR A 558 5.16 -53.89 0.05
CA TYR A 558 4.03 -53.90 0.97
C TYR A 558 4.32 -53.11 2.27
N LYS A 559 3.43 -52.19 2.63
CA LYS A 559 3.56 -51.36 3.85
C LYS A 559 2.40 -51.59 4.83
N ARG A 560 2.70 -51.43 6.13
CA ARG A 560 1.71 -51.48 7.22
C ARG A 560 1.10 -50.08 7.45
N LEU A 561 -0.14 -50.06 7.94
CA LEU A 561 -0.90 -48.83 8.22
C LEU A 561 -0.11 -47.86 9.13
N SER A 562 0.04 -46.59 8.69
CA SER A 562 0.68 -45.56 9.51
C SER A 562 -0.34 -44.85 10.42
N ARG A 563 0.11 -44.29 11.56
CA ARG A 563 -0.77 -43.46 12.40
C ARG A 563 -1.26 -42.23 11.64
N ARG A 564 -2.46 -41.74 11.99
CA ARG A 564 -3.02 -40.49 11.45
C ARG A 564 -2.01 -39.34 11.58
N LYS A 565 -1.74 -38.72 10.43
CA LYS A 565 -0.80 -37.62 10.29
C LYS A 565 -1.47 -36.27 10.62
N HIS A 566 -0.67 -35.23 10.82
CA HIS A 566 -1.15 -33.86 11.07
C HIS A 566 -1.13 -33.03 9.78
N TRP A 567 -1.97 -32.00 9.72
CA TRP A 567 -2.12 -31.12 8.55
C TRP A 567 -0.80 -30.45 8.17
N MET A 568 0.06 -30.14 9.15
CA MET A 568 1.40 -29.61 8.93
C MET A 568 2.24 -30.45 7.96
N GLN A 569 2.02 -31.76 7.87
CA GLN A 569 2.76 -32.67 7.00
C GLN A 569 2.30 -32.63 5.53
N ALA A 570 1.25 -31.89 5.19
CA ALA A 570 0.78 -31.74 3.81
C ALA A 570 1.75 -30.92 2.93
N ALA A 571 2.37 -29.89 3.51
CA ALA A 571 3.29 -29.01 2.81
C ALA A 571 4.75 -29.39 3.13
N SER A 572 5.64 -29.21 2.15
CA SER A 572 7.06 -29.51 2.35
C SER A 572 7.73 -28.51 3.30
N LEU A 573 8.72 -28.98 4.07
CA LEU A 573 9.46 -28.16 5.03
C LEU A 573 10.00 -26.84 4.45
N PRO A 574 10.57 -26.77 3.22
CA PRO A 574 11.02 -25.50 2.65
C PRO A 574 9.88 -24.48 2.48
N ARG A 575 8.67 -24.92 2.08
CA ARG A 575 7.51 -24.02 1.93
C ARG A 575 7.10 -23.44 3.29
N TRP A 576 7.14 -24.26 4.35
CA TRP A 576 6.88 -23.81 5.71
C TRP A 576 7.92 -22.79 6.18
N ILE A 577 9.22 -23.11 6.06
CA ILE A 577 10.30 -22.22 6.47
C ILE A 577 10.20 -20.89 5.74
N THR A 578 10.07 -20.89 4.41
CA THR A 578 9.95 -19.64 3.64
C THR A 578 8.72 -18.83 4.05
N THR A 579 7.57 -19.46 4.27
CA THR A 579 6.34 -18.77 4.68
C THR A 579 6.50 -18.13 6.07
N LEU A 580 6.99 -18.89 7.05
CA LEU A 580 7.15 -18.42 8.42
C LEU A 580 8.22 -17.34 8.53
N VAL A 581 9.38 -17.53 7.89
CA VAL A 581 10.45 -16.51 7.85
C VAL A 581 9.94 -15.21 7.25
N LEU A 582 9.22 -15.27 6.12
CA LEU A 582 8.69 -14.06 5.48
C LEU A 582 7.65 -13.35 6.35
N CYS A 583 6.73 -14.09 6.97
CA CYS A 583 5.71 -13.50 7.85
C CYS A 583 6.34 -12.89 9.11
N LEU A 584 7.26 -13.60 9.76
CA LEU A 584 7.95 -13.13 10.96
C LEU A 584 8.86 -11.93 10.65
N ALA A 585 9.53 -11.91 9.49
CA ALA A 585 10.32 -10.77 9.05
C ALA A 585 9.43 -9.52 8.84
N CYS A 586 8.25 -9.67 8.23
CA CYS A 586 7.31 -8.55 8.08
C CYS A 586 6.85 -8.00 9.45
N ILE A 587 6.56 -8.90 10.40
CA ILE A 587 6.18 -8.53 11.77
C ILE A 587 7.34 -7.83 12.50
N ALA A 588 8.57 -8.35 12.38
CA ALA A 588 9.75 -7.76 13.00
C ALA A 588 10.06 -6.36 12.45
N VAL A 589 9.99 -6.18 11.12
CA VAL A 589 10.11 -4.86 10.50
C VAL A 589 8.99 -3.94 10.99
N GLY A 590 7.74 -4.41 11.03
CA GLY A 590 6.63 -3.63 11.58
C GLY A 590 6.86 -3.19 13.03
N ALA A 591 7.36 -4.08 13.88
CA ALA A 591 7.69 -3.79 15.28
C ALA A 591 8.81 -2.76 15.40
N PHE A 592 9.87 -2.88 14.59
CA PHE A 592 10.94 -1.88 14.53
C PHE A 592 10.39 -0.51 14.08
N LEU A 593 9.57 -0.46 13.04
CA LEU A 593 8.95 0.78 12.58
C LEU A 593 8.04 1.39 13.66
N PHE A 594 7.32 0.56 14.42
CA PHE A 594 6.48 1.01 15.51
C PHE A 594 7.30 1.60 16.67
N GLU A 595 8.43 0.99 17.02
CA GLU A 595 9.36 1.52 18.02
C GLU A 595 9.89 2.90 17.63
N GLN A 596 10.33 3.06 16.37
CA GLN A 596 10.76 4.36 15.84
C GLN A 596 9.62 5.40 15.85
N ALA A 597 8.38 4.96 15.60
CA ALA A 597 7.21 5.83 15.64
C ALA A 597 6.82 6.27 17.07
N LEU A 598 7.29 5.57 18.11
CA LEU A 598 7.06 5.92 19.52
C LEU A 598 8.21 6.73 20.15
N ALA A 599 9.42 6.65 19.60
CA ALA A 599 10.60 7.34 20.14
C ALA A 599 10.39 8.86 20.36
N PRO A 600 9.76 9.63 19.44
CA PRO A 600 9.49 11.05 19.66
C PRO A 600 8.51 11.36 20.81
N ARG A 601 7.75 10.36 21.28
CA ARG A 601 6.75 10.52 22.35
C ARG A 601 7.34 10.28 23.74
N GLY A 602 8.65 10.05 23.86
CA GLY A 602 9.34 9.81 25.13
C GLY A 602 8.91 8.52 25.84
N GLY A 603 8.20 7.63 25.15
CA GLY A 603 7.77 6.34 25.70
C GLY A 603 8.87 5.28 25.57
N GLY A 604 9.04 4.46 26.61
CA GLY A 604 9.83 3.23 26.50
C GLY A 604 9.18 2.22 25.53
N PRO A 605 9.80 1.03 25.31
CA PRO A 605 9.32 0.02 24.34
C PRO A 605 7.93 -0.58 24.65
N TRP A 606 7.29 -0.18 25.75
CA TRP A 606 6.02 -0.71 26.21
C TRP A 606 4.87 0.25 25.90
N VAL A 607 3.82 -0.30 25.29
CA VAL A 607 2.59 0.43 24.99
C VAL A 607 1.79 0.65 26.27
N THR A 608 1.63 1.91 26.69
CA THR A 608 0.76 2.28 27.82
C THR A 608 -0.67 2.61 27.35
N THR A 609 -1.63 2.62 28.28
CA THR A 609 -3.03 2.94 27.99
C THR A 609 -3.23 4.38 27.52
N SER A 610 -2.45 5.33 28.05
CA SER A 610 -2.47 6.73 27.60
C SER A 610 -1.97 6.87 26.16
N THR A 611 -0.85 6.22 25.82
CA THR A 611 -0.32 6.21 24.44
C THR A 611 -1.32 5.62 23.44
N LEU A 612 -2.03 4.55 23.82
CA LEU A 612 -3.11 3.98 22.99
C LEU A 612 -4.28 4.95 22.80
N HIS A 613 -4.69 5.65 23.86
CA HIS A 613 -5.76 6.64 23.78
C HIS A 613 -5.39 7.81 22.86
N GLU A 614 -4.15 8.30 22.93
CA GLU A 614 -3.62 9.34 22.06
C GLU A 614 -3.59 8.90 20.60
N MET A 615 -3.02 7.73 20.30
CA MET A 615 -3.03 7.14 18.95
C MET A 615 -4.44 6.97 18.40
N TRP A 616 -5.39 6.55 19.24
CA TRP A 616 -6.78 6.37 18.84
C TRP A 616 -7.47 7.72 18.57
N LYS A 617 -7.16 8.75 19.36
CA LYS A 617 -7.67 10.12 19.18
C LYS A 617 -7.14 10.75 17.88
N GLU A 618 -5.89 10.51 17.55
CA GLU A 618 -5.29 10.90 16.25
C GLU A 618 -5.89 10.11 15.08
N GLY A 619 -6.22 8.84 15.32
CA GLY A 619 -6.84 7.93 14.37
C GLY A 619 -5.95 7.59 13.17
N PHE A 620 -6.56 7.09 12.10
CA PHE A 620 -5.84 6.72 10.86
C PHE A 620 -5.37 7.91 10.02
N SER A 621 -5.47 9.14 10.52
CA SER A 621 -5.22 10.34 9.74
C SER A 621 -3.87 10.97 10.03
N GLY A 622 -2.85 10.49 9.32
CA GLY A 622 -1.45 10.89 9.50
C GLY A 622 -1.02 12.21 8.84
N ALA A 623 -1.93 13.03 8.30
CA ALA A 623 -1.52 14.21 7.51
C ALA A 623 -1.07 15.44 8.35
N ARG A 624 -1.18 15.42 9.68
CA ARG A 624 -0.96 16.63 10.50
C ARG A 624 0.19 16.60 11.52
N GLY A 625 0.96 15.52 11.66
CA GLY A 625 1.94 15.48 12.77
C GLY A 625 3.10 14.50 12.72
N SER A 626 3.43 13.86 11.59
CA SER A 626 4.43 12.77 11.60
C SER A 626 5.10 12.56 10.24
N THR A 627 5.85 13.56 9.76
CA THR A 627 6.68 13.45 8.54
C THR A 627 8.13 13.01 8.80
N ALA A 628 8.50 12.74 10.04
CA ALA A 628 9.86 12.42 10.44
C ALA A 628 10.06 10.93 10.70
N PHE A 629 9.78 10.05 9.72
CA PHE A 629 10.32 8.69 9.81
C PHE A 629 11.80 8.67 9.40
N VAL A 630 12.22 9.56 8.50
CA VAL A 630 13.59 9.61 8.01
C VAL A 630 13.96 11.03 7.61
N ASP A 631 14.96 11.59 8.28
CA ASP A 631 15.78 12.69 7.74
C ASP A 631 16.65 12.16 6.59
N LEU A 632 15.99 11.61 5.56
CA LEU A 632 16.65 11.09 4.39
C LEU A 632 16.98 12.31 3.53
N LYS A 633 18.18 12.88 3.77
CA LYS A 633 18.85 13.93 3.00
C LYS A 633 18.00 14.49 1.85
N ARG A 634 17.54 15.73 2.02
CA ARG A 634 16.78 16.53 1.04
C ARG A 634 17.00 16.04 -0.41
N THR A 635 15.89 15.61 -1.04
CA THR A 635 15.68 15.28 -2.46
C THR A 635 15.84 13.81 -2.93
N LEU A 636 14.98 12.90 -2.44
CA LEU A 636 14.62 11.74 -3.27
C LEU A 636 13.71 12.17 -4.44
N PRO A 637 13.94 11.68 -5.66
CA PRO A 637 12.98 11.84 -6.75
C PRO A 637 11.60 11.31 -6.36
N THR A 638 10.53 11.97 -6.80
CA THR A 638 9.13 11.61 -6.49
C THR A 638 8.83 10.13 -6.67
N LEU A 639 9.33 9.51 -7.75
CA LEU A 639 9.14 8.10 -8.02
C LEU A 639 9.78 7.20 -6.94
N SER A 640 10.96 7.57 -6.42
CA SER A 640 11.65 6.82 -5.37
C SER A 640 10.84 6.83 -4.08
N SER A 641 10.32 7.99 -3.65
CA SER A 641 9.47 8.09 -2.46
C SER A 641 8.18 7.29 -2.62
N VAL A 642 7.55 7.35 -3.81
CA VAL A 642 6.36 6.54 -4.13
C VAL A 642 6.67 5.05 -4.01
N VAL A 643 7.77 4.59 -4.60
CA VAL A 643 8.14 3.17 -4.56
C VAL A 643 8.42 2.73 -3.13
N ILE A 644 9.21 3.49 -2.35
CA ILE A 644 9.55 3.13 -0.96
C ILE A 644 8.29 3.05 -0.10
N ALA A 645 7.35 3.99 -0.23
CA ALA A 645 6.08 3.98 0.50
C ALA A 645 5.24 2.72 0.25
N ASN A 646 5.41 2.11 -0.92
CA ASN A 646 4.58 1.01 -1.40
C ASN A 646 5.29 -0.35 -1.45
N MET A 647 6.60 -0.40 -1.19
CA MET A 647 7.36 -1.64 -1.12
C MET A 647 6.80 -2.66 -0.11
N PRO A 648 6.35 -2.26 1.10
CA PRO A 648 5.73 -3.19 2.03
C PRO A 648 4.52 -3.93 1.44
N GLN A 649 3.69 -3.26 0.64
CA GLN A 649 2.51 -3.85 -0.01
C GLN A 649 2.92 -4.94 -1.01
N LEU A 650 4.03 -4.77 -1.72
CA LEU A 650 4.56 -5.82 -2.59
C LEU A 650 5.02 -7.04 -1.77
N ILE A 651 5.74 -6.81 -0.66
CA ILE A 651 6.22 -7.89 0.23
C ILE A 651 5.05 -8.68 0.83
N ILE A 652 3.99 -8.00 1.28
CA ILE A 652 2.77 -8.66 1.79
C ILE A 652 2.07 -9.47 0.69
N THR A 653 2.09 -9.02 -0.56
CA THR A 653 1.55 -9.80 -1.68
C THR A 653 2.36 -11.07 -1.93
N VAL A 654 3.69 -10.97 -1.86
CA VAL A 654 4.56 -12.15 -1.95
C VAL A 654 4.26 -13.12 -0.80
N SER A 655 4.05 -12.61 0.42
CA SER A 655 3.66 -13.44 1.56
C SER A 655 2.34 -14.16 1.35
N TYR A 656 1.35 -13.51 0.70
CA TYR A 656 0.09 -14.15 0.31
C TYR A 656 0.33 -15.38 -0.57
N PHE A 657 1.21 -15.34 -1.57
CA PHE A 657 1.45 -16.50 -2.43
C PHE A 657 2.00 -17.71 -1.65
N PHE A 658 2.93 -17.47 -0.72
CA PHE A 658 3.50 -18.52 0.13
C PHE A 658 2.48 -19.05 1.15
N TYR A 659 1.76 -18.16 1.83
CA TYR A 659 0.69 -18.51 2.76
C TYR A 659 -0.40 -19.32 2.07
N ASN A 660 -0.88 -18.84 0.93
CA ASN A 660 -1.88 -19.51 0.11
C ASN A 660 -1.39 -20.88 -0.38
N SER A 661 -0.11 -21.01 -0.74
CA SER A 661 0.48 -22.29 -1.14
C SER A 661 0.46 -23.34 -0.02
N VAL A 662 0.85 -22.95 1.20
CA VAL A 662 0.81 -23.84 2.38
C VAL A 662 -0.63 -24.19 2.74
N LEU A 663 -1.52 -23.20 2.86
CA LEU A 663 -2.92 -23.42 3.21
C LEU A 663 -3.65 -24.28 2.18
N THR A 664 -3.47 -24.02 0.88
CA THR A 664 -4.07 -24.82 -0.19
C THR A 664 -3.58 -26.26 -0.13
N SER A 665 -2.29 -26.49 0.13
CA SER A 665 -1.74 -27.85 0.26
C SER A 665 -2.36 -28.60 1.44
N MET A 666 -2.54 -27.93 2.59
CA MET A 666 -3.19 -28.53 3.76
C MET A 666 -4.66 -28.88 3.47
N LEU A 667 -5.41 -27.97 2.86
CA LEU A 667 -6.83 -28.17 2.57
C LEU A 667 -7.06 -29.25 1.51
N ALA A 668 -6.28 -29.25 0.43
CA ALA A 668 -6.36 -30.26 -0.62
C ALA A 668 -6.04 -31.66 -0.08
N THR A 669 -5.01 -31.78 0.77
CA THR A 669 -4.65 -33.05 1.42
C THR A 669 -5.71 -33.47 2.46
N ALA A 670 -6.31 -32.53 3.17
CA ALA A 670 -7.37 -32.81 4.12
C ALA A 670 -8.65 -33.32 3.43
N GLU A 671 -8.97 -32.78 2.26
CA GLU A 671 -10.05 -33.28 1.41
C GLU A 671 -9.75 -34.69 0.90
N TYR A 672 -8.56 -34.91 0.33
CA TYR A 672 -8.09 -36.23 -0.12
C TYR A 672 -8.18 -37.28 1.00
N SER A 673 -7.69 -36.95 2.19
CA SER A 673 -7.82 -37.81 3.37
C SER A 673 -9.25 -38.09 3.78
N SER A 674 -10.17 -37.17 3.51
CA SER A 674 -11.56 -37.36 3.91
C SER A 674 -12.25 -38.50 3.15
N TYR A 675 -11.80 -38.87 1.95
CA TYR A 675 -12.33 -40.00 1.18
C TYR A 675 -11.91 -41.35 1.77
N GLY A 676 -10.81 -41.43 2.53
CA GLY A 676 -10.44 -42.64 3.27
C GLY A 676 -11.26 -42.89 4.53
N ALA A 677 -12.13 -41.95 4.92
CA ALA A 677 -12.91 -42.05 6.17
C ALA A 677 -14.39 -42.38 5.93
N SER A 678 -14.97 -41.88 4.84
CA SER A 678 -16.40 -42.03 4.53
C SER A 678 -16.64 -41.86 3.03
N PRO A 679 -17.65 -42.52 2.44
CA PRO A 679 -18.06 -42.29 1.05
C PRO A 679 -18.52 -40.84 0.85
N LYS A 680 -18.05 -40.20 -0.23
CA LYS A 680 -18.40 -38.81 -0.57
C LYS A 680 -18.42 -38.60 -2.08
N PRO A 681 -19.26 -37.69 -2.59
CA PRO A 681 -19.14 -37.26 -3.99
C PRO A 681 -17.80 -36.58 -4.24
N ILE A 682 -17.20 -36.82 -5.41
CA ILE A 682 -15.95 -36.17 -5.81
C ILE A 682 -16.22 -34.71 -6.17
N ARG A 683 -15.40 -33.82 -5.63
CA ARG A 683 -15.39 -32.40 -6.00
C ARG A 683 -14.46 -32.16 -7.17
N VAL A 684 -15.03 -31.85 -8.33
CA VAL A 684 -14.31 -31.56 -9.57
C VAL A 684 -14.57 -30.14 -10.01
N THR A 685 -13.72 -29.59 -10.87
CA THR A 685 -13.95 -28.26 -11.43
C THR A 685 -15.16 -28.25 -12.35
N TRP A 686 -15.38 -29.33 -13.10
CA TRP A 686 -16.44 -29.46 -14.10
C TRP A 686 -17.20 -30.78 -13.91
N PRO A 687 -18.33 -30.77 -13.19
CA PRO A 687 -19.07 -32.00 -12.93
C PRO A 687 -19.77 -32.50 -14.19
N ILE A 688 -19.83 -33.83 -14.34
CA ILE A 688 -20.60 -34.49 -15.39
C ILE A 688 -22.10 -34.30 -15.07
N LYS A 689 -22.90 -33.91 -16.08
CA LYS A 689 -24.35 -33.73 -15.92
C LYS A 689 -24.99 -35.04 -15.46
N ASN A 690 -25.99 -34.95 -14.58
CA ASN A 690 -26.73 -36.10 -14.02
C ASN A 690 -25.90 -37.04 -13.13
N THR A 691 -24.78 -36.58 -12.58
CA THR A 691 -23.97 -37.32 -11.58
C THR A 691 -24.04 -36.65 -10.21
N MET A 692 -23.58 -37.35 -9.16
CA MET A 692 -23.48 -36.79 -7.81
C MET A 692 -22.26 -35.88 -7.61
N GLN A 693 -21.41 -35.70 -8.64
CA GLN A 693 -20.21 -34.87 -8.58
C GLN A 693 -20.53 -33.42 -8.22
N GLN A 694 -19.64 -32.82 -7.44
CA GLN A 694 -19.82 -31.44 -6.99
C GLN A 694 -18.88 -30.50 -7.73
N SER A 695 -19.40 -29.40 -8.27
CA SER A 695 -18.59 -28.35 -8.85
C SER A 695 -17.84 -27.55 -7.79
N THR A 696 -16.58 -27.24 -8.04
CA THR A 696 -15.86 -26.16 -7.34
C THR A 696 -15.60 -25.00 -8.30
N TYR A 697 -16.15 -23.84 -7.98
CA TYR A 697 -15.98 -22.64 -8.81
C TYR A 697 -14.63 -21.93 -8.58
N TRP A 698 -13.91 -22.22 -7.49
CA TRP A 698 -12.66 -21.52 -7.13
C TRP A 698 -11.51 -22.47 -6.74
N LEU A 699 -10.93 -23.14 -7.74
CA LEU A 699 -9.73 -23.98 -7.59
C LEU A 699 -9.88 -25.02 -6.45
N SER A 700 -8.75 -25.49 -5.89
CA SER A 700 -8.71 -26.47 -4.80
C SER A 700 -9.21 -25.94 -3.45
N MET A 701 -9.29 -24.61 -3.25
CA MET A 701 -9.61 -24.03 -1.94
C MET A 701 -11.12 -23.78 -1.76
N PRO A 702 -11.77 -24.34 -0.72
CA PRO A 702 -13.15 -24.01 -0.39
C PRO A 702 -13.34 -22.54 -0.01
N TYR A 703 -14.47 -21.93 -0.38
CA TYR A 703 -14.79 -20.52 -0.11
C TYR A 703 -14.76 -20.13 1.38
N GLN A 704 -15.11 -21.06 2.27
CA GLN A 704 -15.04 -20.88 3.73
C GLN A 704 -13.63 -20.56 4.26
N TYR A 705 -12.58 -20.87 3.49
CA TYR A 705 -11.20 -20.50 3.80
C TYR A 705 -10.68 -19.41 2.85
N GLY A 706 -11.03 -19.51 1.56
CA GLY A 706 -10.56 -18.57 0.54
C GLY A 706 -11.07 -17.15 0.71
N VAL A 707 -12.37 -16.97 0.99
CA VAL A 707 -12.96 -15.64 1.17
C VAL A 707 -12.41 -14.95 2.42
N PRO A 708 -12.40 -15.58 3.62
CA PRO A 708 -11.79 -14.95 4.80
C PRO A 708 -10.31 -14.62 4.60
N LEU A 709 -9.54 -15.49 3.93
CA LEU A 709 -8.14 -15.23 3.63
C LEU A 709 -7.96 -13.96 2.78
N LEU A 710 -8.72 -13.84 1.70
CA LEU A 710 -8.67 -12.66 0.82
C LEU A 710 -9.11 -11.39 1.56
N VAL A 711 -10.14 -11.48 2.41
CA VAL A 711 -10.60 -10.33 3.22
C VAL A 711 -9.53 -9.89 4.21
N ILE A 712 -8.89 -10.82 4.93
CA ILE A 712 -7.84 -10.48 5.89
C ILE A 712 -6.63 -9.85 5.17
N TYR A 713 -6.22 -10.39 4.02
CA TYR A 713 -5.15 -9.78 3.22
C TYR A 713 -5.55 -8.42 2.66
N MET A 714 -6.80 -8.22 2.25
CA MET A 714 -7.31 -6.92 1.81
C MET A 714 -7.23 -5.88 2.95
N VAL A 715 -7.64 -6.27 4.16
CA VAL A 715 -7.53 -5.42 5.36
C VAL A 715 -6.07 -5.13 5.68
N LEU A 716 -5.19 -6.13 5.60
CA LEU A 716 -3.76 -5.95 5.84
C LEU A 716 -3.12 -5.01 4.82
N HIS A 717 -3.44 -5.15 3.52
CA HIS A 717 -2.96 -4.21 2.48
C HIS A 717 -3.44 -2.78 2.73
N TRP A 718 -4.71 -2.61 3.13
CA TRP A 718 -5.24 -1.30 3.47
C TRP A 718 -4.53 -0.71 4.70
N LEU A 719 -4.35 -1.48 5.77
CA LEU A 719 -3.63 -1.03 6.97
C LEU A 719 -2.20 -0.61 6.63
N ILE A 720 -1.47 -1.41 5.85
CA ILE A 720 -0.11 -1.09 5.42
C ILE A 720 -0.07 0.20 4.59
N SER A 721 -1.07 0.45 3.75
CA SER A 721 -1.19 1.73 3.01
C SER A 721 -1.44 2.95 3.90
N GLN A 722 -1.95 2.76 5.12
CA GLN A 722 -2.10 3.82 6.10
C GLN A 722 -0.90 3.89 7.05
N SER A 723 -0.12 2.82 7.20
CA SER A 723 1.07 2.75 8.03
C SER A 723 2.21 3.62 7.53
N ILE A 724 2.55 3.51 6.24
CA ILE A 724 3.54 4.34 5.54
C ILE A 724 2.92 4.75 4.21
N PHE A 725 2.90 6.05 3.94
CA PHE A 725 2.27 6.59 2.74
C PHE A 725 3.10 7.72 2.14
N TYR A 726 3.01 7.84 0.82
CA TYR A 726 3.61 8.96 0.11
C TYR A 726 2.83 10.24 0.41
N VAL A 727 3.55 11.32 0.72
CA VAL A 727 2.96 12.64 0.94
C VAL A 727 3.78 13.69 0.22
N ARG A 728 3.08 14.69 -0.35
CA ARG A 728 3.74 15.85 -0.93
C ARG A 728 3.60 17.03 0.01
N VAL A 729 4.74 17.56 0.44
CA VAL A 729 4.81 18.76 1.27
C VAL A 729 4.87 19.96 0.35
N MET A 730 3.86 20.84 0.41
CA MET A 730 3.79 22.07 -0.35
C MET A 730 4.15 23.24 0.55
N ALA A 731 5.17 23.99 0.16
CA ALA A 731 5.52 25.22 0.86
C ALA A 731 4.66 26.38 0.35
N TYR A 732 4.22 27.23 1.26
CA TYR A 732 3.46 28.44 0.98
C TYR A 732 4.13 29.64 1.62
N ASP A 733 4.12 30.78 0.93
CA ASP A 733 4.45 32.05 1.56
C ASP A 733 3.35 32.47 2.55
N TRP A 734 3.61 33.50 3.35
CA TRP A 734 2.66 33.98 4.35
C TRP A 734 1.38 34.60 3.75
N ILE A 735 1.37 34.98 2.47
CA ILE A 735 0.18 35.43 1.72
C ILE A 735 -0.63 34.20 1.24
N GLY A 736 0.03 33.05 1.18
CA GLY A 736 -0.46 31.77 0.74
C GLY A 736 -0.29 31.50 -0.75
N ARG A 737 0.76 31.99 -1.39
CA ARG A 737 1.16 31.55 -2.74
C ARG A 737 2.10 30.34 -2.60
N PRO A 738 1.97 29.32 -3.46
CA PRO A 738 2.81 28.13 -3.39
C PRO A 738 4.25 28.43 -3.83
N ILE A 739 5.22 28.01 -3.02
CA ILE A 739 6.65 28.10 -3.30
C ILE A 739 7.13 26.74 -3.81
N TYR A 740 7.12 26.55 -5.13
CA TYR A 740 7.41 25.25 -5.75
C TYR A 740 8.82 24.73 -5.50
N GLN A 741 9.80 25.60 -5.25
CA GLN A 741 11.21 25.22 -5.04
C GLN A 741 11.44 24.45 -3.73
N PHE A 742 10.68 24.75 -2.68
CA PHE A 742 10.76 24.07 -1.37
C PHE A 742 9.69 22.99 -1.19
N SER A 743 8.87 22.75 -2.22
CA SER A 743 7.84 21.72 -2.18
C SER A 743 8.45 20.36 -2.47
N VAL A 744 8.58 19.52 -1.44
CA VAL A 744 9.29 18.24 -1.50
C VAL A 744 8.36 17.03 -1.40
N SER A 745 8.82 15.92 -1.98
CA SER A 745 8.23 14.59 -1.82
C SER A 745 8.76 13.94 -0.55
N SER A 746 7.88 13.47 0.33
CA SER A 746 8.26 12.83 1.60
C SER A 746 7.42 11.57 1.89
N LEU A 747 7.68 10.94 3.03
CA LEU A 747 6.96 9.78 3.56
C LEU A 747 6.26 10.18 4.86
N GLY A 748 4.96 9.95 4.93
CA GLY A 748 4.19 10.02 6.17
C GLY A 748 4.09 8.65 6.82
N TYR A 749 3.92 8.62 8.14
CA TYR A 749 3.66 7.39 8.89
C TYR A 749 2.47 7.53 9.84
N ASN A 750 1.87 6.40 10.22
CA ASN A 750 0.80 6.35 11.21
C ASN A 750 1.05 5.22 12.24
N PRO A 751 1.35 5.55 13.52
CA PRO A 751 1.63 4.56 14.56
C PRO A 751 0.47 3.57 14.81
N LEU A 752 -0.78 4.05 14.77
CA LEU A 752 -1.97 3.23 15.01
C LEU A 752 -2.12 2.17 13.91
N ALA A 753 -1.95 2.56 12.64
CA ALA A 753 -2.02 1.65 11.51
C ALA A 753 -0.91 0.59 11.56
N ILE A 754 0.32 0.98 11.91
CA ILE A 754 1.44 0.06 12.11
C ILE A 754 1.09 -0.96 13.20
N PHE A 755 0.63 -0.50 14.37
CA PHE A 755 0.26 -1.38 15.48
C PHE A 755 -0.82 -2.40 15.09
N ILE A 756 -1.92 -1.96 14.48
CA ILE A 756 -3.01 -2.86 14.07
C ILE A 756 -2.52 -3.84 12.98
N SER A 757 -1.65 -3.41 12.06
CA SER A 757 -1.09 -4.29 11.04
C SER A 757 -0.26 -5.43 11.65
N ILE A 758 0.50 -5.17 12.71
CA ILE A 758 1.26 -6.19 13.46
C ILE A 758 0.30 -7.21 14.09
N LEU A 759 -0.77 -6.74 14.74
CA LEU A 759 -1.75 -7.62 15.37
C LEU A 759 -2.45 -8.53 14.36
N VAL A 760 -2.85 -7.98 13.20
CA VAL A 760 -3.46 -8.76 12.11
C VAL A 760 -2.45 -9.78 11.57
N GLY A 761 -1.20 -9.38 11.33
CA GLY A 761 -0.14 -10.29 10.88
C GLY A 761 0.12 -11.43 11.87
N ALA A 762 0.21 -11.12 13.17
CA ALA A 762 0.39 -12.12 14.23
C ALA A 762 -0.80 -13.09 14.29
N LEU A 763 -2.04 -12.58 14.23
CA LEU A 763 -3.25 -13.41 14.17
C LEU A 763 -3.20 -14.39 12.98
N MET A 764 -2.76 -13.95 11.80
CA MET A 764 -2.67 -14.81 10.62
C MET A 764 -1.68 -15.96 10.79
N VAL A 765 -0.53 -15.71 11.45
CA VAL A 765 0.45 -16.75 11.80
C VAL A 765 -0.15 -17.73 12.80
N CYS A 766 -0.80 -17.23 13.86
CA CYS A 766 -1.49 -18.07 14.84
C CYS A 766 -2.60 -18.93 14.19
N LEU A 767 -3.38 -18.38 13.26
CA LEU A 767 -4.40 -19.13 12.53
C LEU A 767 -3.77 -20.24 11.67
N LEU A 768 -2.67 -19.96 10.98
CA LEU A 768 -1.98 -20.95 10.15
C LEU A 768 -1.43 -22.11 10.99
N LEU A 769 -0.77 -21.78 12.11
CA LEU A 769 -0.24 -22.77 13.06
C LEU A 769 -1.37 -23.55 13.75
N GLY A 770 -2.44 -22.88 14.18
CA GLY A 770 -3.60 -23.53 14.80
C GLY A 770 -4.30 -24.51 13.88
N LEU A 771 -4.41 -24.19 12.58
CA LEU A 771 -4.93 -25.11 11.57
C LEU A 771 -3.98 -26.28 11.30
N SER A 772 -2.67 -26.06 11.34
CA SER A 772 -1.66 -27.10 11.04
C SER A 772 -1.58 -28.20 12.10
N LEU A 773 -2.00 -27.91 13.34
CA LEU A 773 -2.09 -28.87 14.44
C LEU A 773 -3.26 -29.86 14.32
N ARG A 774 -4.18 -29.66 13.37
CA ARG A 774 -5.30 -30.60 13.16
C ARG A 774 -4.78 -31.95 12.64
N ARG A 775 -5.43 -33.04 13.06
CA ARG A 775 -5.17 -34.39 12.51
C ARG A 775 -6.02 -34.66 11.28
N PHE A 776 -5.47 -35.44 10.35
CA PHE A 776 -6.23 -35.97 9.22
C PHE A 776 -7.30 -36.98 9.67
N LYS A 777 -8.35 -37.14 8.87
CA LYS A 777 -9.51 -37.99 9.20
C LYS A 777 -9.24 -39.48 8.99
N SER A 778 -8.34 -39.82 8.08
CA SER A 778 -7.97 -41.19 7.73
C SER A 778 -6.45 -41.40 7.70
N GLU A 779 -6.07 -42.66 7.55
CA GLU A 779 -4.71 -43.16 7.46
C GLU A 779 -4.21 -43.29 6.00
N ILE A 780 -4.97 -42.76 5.03
CA ILE A 780 -4.58 -42.78 3.60
C ILE A 780 -3.15 -42.24 3.41
N PRO A 781 -2.34 -42.84 2.51
CA PRO A 781 -1.07 -42.27 2.10
C PRO A 781 -1.23 -40.82 1.63
N LEU A 782 -0.34 -39.94 2.09
CA LEU A 782 -0.40 -38.53 1.71
C LEU A 782 0.15 -38.34 0.29
N ALA A 783 -0.75 -38.36 -0.70
CA ALA A 783 -0.42 -38.06 -2.08
C ALA A 783 -0.07 -36.56 -2.28
N GLY A 784 -0.72 -35.67 -1.51
CA GLY A 784 -0.54 -34.22 -1.63
C GLY A 784 -0.86 -33.76 -3.05
N ALA A 785 0.03 -32.98 -3.67
CA ALA A 785 -0.10 -32.57 -5.07
C ALA A 785 0.55 -33.54 -6.06
N CYS A 786 1.21 -34.62 -5.63
CA CYS A 786 2.00 -35.47 -6.54
C CYS A 786 1.09 -36.30 -7.46
N SER A 787 1.19 -36.10 -8.78
CA SER A 787 0.39 -36.80 -9.77
C SER A 787 0.52 -38.32 -9.69
N VAL A 788 1.74 -38.84 -9.51
CA VAL A 788 2.04 -40.28 -9.39
C VAL A 788 1.38 -40.88 -8.15
N ALA A 789 1.47 -40.21 -7.00
CA ALA A 789 0.89 -40.72 -5.76
C ALA A 789 -0.64 -40.68 -5.78
N ILE A 790 -1.25 -39.70 -6.46
CA ILE A 790 -2.70 -39.66 -6.68
C ILE A 790 -3.10 -40.81 -7.60
N SER A 791 -2.37 -40.98 -8.71
CA SER A 791 -2.62 -42.02 -9.71
C SER A 791 -2.58 -43.43 -9.14
N ALA A 792 -1.57 -43.72 -8.32
CA ALA A 792 -1.40 -45.03 -7.71
C ALA A 792 -2.59 -45.45 -6.81
N ALA A 793 -3.33 -44.47 -6.27
CA ALA A 793 -4.52 -44.73 -5.47
C ALA A 793 -5.81 -44.94 -6.29
N CYS A 794 -5.79 -44.70 -7.61
CA CYS A 794 -7.00 -44.61 -8.46
C CYS A 794 -7.18 -45.84 -9.39
N HIS A 795 -6.66 -46.98 -8.98
CA HIS A 795 -6.72 -48.21 -9.77
C HIS A 795 -7.95 -49.05 -9.44
N VAL A 796 -9.02 -48.83 -10.18
CA VAL A 796 -10.37 -49.33 -9.92
C VAL A 796 -10.44 -50.88 -10.02
N PRO A 797 -11.28 -51.58 -9.21
CA PRO A 797 -11.51 -53.03 -9.32
C PRO A 797 -12.06 -53.47 -10.69
N ARG A 798 -11.87 -54.75 -11.06
CA ARG A 798 -12.36 -55.31 -12.34
C ARG A 798 -13.86 -55.15 -12.57
N ASP A 799 -14.64 -55.24 -11.50
CA ASP A 799 -16.09 -55.33 -11.55
C ASP A 799 -16.78 -53.97 -11.70
N GLU A 800 -16.02 -52.87 -11.67
CA GLU A 800 -16.57 -51.52 -11.77
C GLU A 800 -16.41 -50.95 -13.19
N PRO A 801 -17.51 -50.55 -13.86
CA PRO A 801 -17.43 -49.90 -15.16
C PRO A 801 -16.75 -48.52 -15.04
N LEU A 802 -15.61 -48.37 -15.74
CA LEU A 802 -14.72 -47.20 -15.68
C LEU A 802 -15.42 -45.88 -16.02
N ASP A 803 -16.42 -45.93 -16.91
CA ASP A 803 -17.22 -44.79 -17.37
C ASP A 803 -18.23 -44.29 -16.31
N GLN A 804 -18.60 -45.13 -15.35
CA GLN A 804 -19.56 -44.78 -14.29
C GLN A 804 -18.93 -44.65 -12.90
N ALA A 805 -17.68 -45.11 -12.73
CA ALA A 805 -16.96 -45.15 -11.46
C ALA A 805 -16.87 -43.80 -10.72
N THR A 806 -16.94 -42.69 -11.47
CA THR A 806 -16.82 -41.32 -10.93
C THR A 806 -18.16 -40.63 -10.72
N GLY A 807 -19.28 -41.24 -11.13
CA GLY A 807 -20.61 -40.63 -11.12
C GLY A 807 -21.33 -40.68 -9.77
N GLY A 808 -20.94 -41.61 -8.90
CA GLY A 808 -21.54 -41.86 -7.58
C GLY A 808 -20.76 -41.28 -6.40
N MET A 809 -21.05 -41.79 -5.20
CA MET A 809 -20.21 -41.54 -4.02
C MET A 809 -18.97 -42.43 -4.10
N VAL A 810 -17.80 -41.87 -3.82
CA VAL A 810 -16.52 -42.59 -3.89
C VAL A 810 -15.87 -42.63 -2.51
N MET A 811 -15.25 -43.77 -2.20
CA MET A 811 -14.45 -43.97 -1.00
C MET A 811 -13.10 -44.56 -1.38
N TRP A 812 -12.06 -44.23 -0.62
CA TRP A 812 -10.77 -44.91 -0.73
C TRP A 812 -10.65 -45.95 0.39
N GLY A 813 -10.38 -47.20 0.03
CA GLY A 813 -10.26 -48.29 1.00
C GLY A 813 -9.82 -49.60 0.37
N GLU A 814 -9.75 -50.64 1.18
CA GLU A 814 -9.48 -52.01 0.74
C GLU A 814 -10.62 -52.50 -0.16
N THR A 815 -10.27 -52.95 -1.36
CA THR A 815 -11.21 -53.47 -2.35
C THR A 815 -11.44 -54.97 -2.11
N VAL A 816 -12.68 -55.41 -2.20
CA VAL A 816 -13.04 -56.83 -1.99
C VAL A 816 -12.68 -57.69 -3.22
N ALA A 817 -12.78 -57.11 -4.42
CA ALA A 817 -12.39 -57.73 -5.68
C ALA A 817 -10.92 -57.41 -6.06
N SER A 818 -10.27 -58.35 -6.75
CA SER A 818 -8.91 -58.21 -7.24
C SER A 818 -8.82 -57.14 -8.35
N PRO A 819 -7.73 -56.35 -8.41
CA PRO A 819 -7.53 -55.36 -9.46
C PRO A 819 -7.35 -55.98 -10.86
N SER A 820 -7.52 -55.17 -11.91
CA SER A 820 -7.60 -55.66 -13.29
C SER A 820 -6.34 -56.32 -13.84
N TRP A 821 -5.18 -56.06 -13.29
CA TRP A 821 -3.89 -56.61 -13.74
C TRP A 821 -3.44 -57.88 -13.02
N THR A 822 -4.11 -58.34 -11.96
CA THR A 822 -3.78 -59.63 -11.32
C THR A 822 -4.44 -60.75 -12.12
N GLY A 823 -3.66 -61.64 -12.76
CA GLY A 823 -4.20 -62.78 -13.51
C GLY A 823 -5.05 -63.72 -12.64
N ASP A 824 -5.90 -64.53 -13.27
CA ASP A 824 -6.81 -65.49 -12.59
C ASP A 824 -6.10 -66.65 -11.88
N CYS A 825 -4.78 -66.66 -11.87
CA CYS A 825 -3.95 -67.72 -11.31
C CYS A 825 -2.87 -67.11 -10.43
N ASP A 826 -3.19 -66.90 -9.15
CA ASP A 826 -2.31 -67.21 -8.02
C ASP A 826 -3.07 -66.87 -6.74
N GLY A 827 -3.05 -67.80 -5.78
CA GLY A 827 -3.64 -67.59 -4.47
C GLY A 827 -3.10 -66.30 -3.87
N ILE A 828 -3.97 -65.31 -3.67
CA ILE A 828 -3.64 -64.13 -2.88
C ILE A 828 -3.20 -64.66 -1.52
N GLU A 829 -1.91 -64.56 -1.19
CA GLU A 829 -1.46 -64.75 0.19
C GLU A 829 -2.37 -63.92 1.10
N ASP A 830 -2.95 -64.52 2.13
CA ASP A 830 -4.10 -64.00 2.90
C ASP A 830 -3.90 -62.55 3.44
N ASP A 831 -2.63 -62.14 3.58
CA ASP A 831 -2.17 -60.88 4.15
C ASP A 831 -1.90 -59.74 3.15
N LYS A 832 -1.90 -59.98 1.83
CA LYS A 832 -1.65 -58.96 0.79
C LYS A 832 -2.96 -58.43 0.21
N ARG A 833 -3.21 -57.12 0.35
CA ARG A 833 -4.46 -56.47 -0.11
C ARG A 833 -4.18 -55.24 -0.96
N HIS A 834 -5.14 -54.90 -1.82
CA HIS A 834 -5.12 -53.70 -2.67
C HIS A 834 -6.10 -52.65 -2.14
N CYS A 835 -5.72 -51.37 -2.25
CA CYS A 835 -6.59 -50.25 -1.93
C CYS A 835 -6.82 -49.38 -3.15
N SER A 836 -8.02 -48.86 -3.31
CA SER A 836 -8.34 -47.96 -4.42
C SER A 836 -9.48 -47.01 -4.11
N PHE A 837 -9.55 -45.92 -4.87
CA PHE A 837 -10.77 -45.15 -5.04
C PHE A 837 -11.76 -45.94 -5.88
N THR A 838 -12.95 -46.18 -5.35
CA THR A 838 -14.03 -46.92 -6.01
C THR A 838 -15.39 -46.41 -5.51
N SER A 839 -16.42 -46.53 -6.35
CA SER A 839 -17.81 -46.31 -5.95
C SER A 839 -18.47 -47.54 -5.33
N LEU A 840 -17.81 -48.70 -5.40
CA LEU A 840 -18.24 -49.94 -4.76
C LEU A 840 -17.95 -49.93 -3.24
N ASP A 841 -18.52 -50.91 -2.53
CA ASP A 841 -18.30 -51.06 -1.09
C ASP A 841 -16.83 -51.33 -0.78
N THR A 842 -16.26 -50.51 0.11
CA THR A 842 -14.87 -50.61 0.56
C THR A 842 -14.78 -50.82 2.06
N VAL A 843 -13.76 -51.57 2.47
CA VAL A 843 -13.44 -51.76 3.88
C VAL A 843 -12.31 -50.82 4.27
N ARG A 844 -12.34 -50.28 5.49
CA ARG A 844 -11.22 -49.48 5.99
C ARG A 844 -9.98 -50.36 6.13
N PRO A 845 -8.80 -49.91 5.64
CA PRO A 845 -7.60 -50.74 5.72
C PRO A 845 -7.20 -51.03 7.18
N SER A 846 -6.82 -52.28 7.44
CA SER A 846 -6.51 -52.83 8.76
C SER A 846 -5.03 -52.69 9.12
N LEU A 847 -4.73 -52.62 10.42
CA LEU A 847 -3.36 -52.68 10.95
C LEU A 847 -2.71 -54.06 10.83
N SER A 848 -3.51 -55.12 10.66
CA SER A 848 -3.04 -56.51 10.62
C SER A 848 -2.56 -56.97 9.24
N LYS A 849 -2.93 -56.24 8.17
CA LYS A 849 -2.64 -56.61 6.78
C LYS A 849 -1.56 -55.71 6.18
N MET A 850 -1.00 -56.11 5.04
CA MET A 850 -0.06 -55.29 4.29
C MET A 850 -0.64 -54.90 2.93
N TYR A 851 -0.35 -53.67 2.51
CA TYR A 851 -0.90 -53.07 1.29
C TYR A 851 0.21 -52.71 0.31
N ALA A 852 -0.02 -52.97 -0.98
CA ALA A 852 0.95 -52.87 -2.07
C ALA A 852 1.42 -51.44 -2.35
#